data_AF-A0A9W8UUF7-F1
#
_entry.id   AF-A0A9W8UUF7-F1
#
_cell.length_a   1.000
_cell.length_b   1.000
_cell.length_c   1.000
_cell.angle_alpha   90.00
_cell.angle_beta   90.00
_cell.angle_gamma   90.00
#
_symmetry.space_group_name_H-M   'P 1'
#
loop_
_entity.id
_entity.type
_entity.pdbx_description
1 polymer ?
#
loop_
_entity_poly.entity_id
_entity_poly.type
_entity_poly.pdbx_seq_one_letter_code
_entity_poly.pdbx_strand_id
1 'polypeptide(L)'
;MPEEIVINGKAVATDHKHQHRDASSSDHILIRTKGDPLNKAQKNELKALGVDIHEFVGNETQQLYLCGYPKDSLVKIRALSYIEYADVYAQEFVVPDVMQTASTHSNDAVEVDILMHRDVEEIDRDLIAKISEAADVEKSAISVDSGMVRVKVDAEALDKLAALDEVRVIHPVNERTIFTNVARRLLGSDDAMFNGTAYKGQDQIICVADTGFDAGSTTDVHDAFTGRVKQLYAWGRRTQNSSDDPDGHGTHVCGSVLGRGQHSTEGSIEGTAPAASLIVQSMFVRFDWRNRSILGGYPADLGQLFDEGYQAGARIHTNSWGTPLPTTNVQRPYDASAESIDRYIWDHQDMTILFAAGNDGQDSNLDGKVNDRSLGAEASAKNCITVGASENLRPTLLSGKNGGPYTYGAFWPDKFSQNPLRDDHQADNPEGLAAFSSRGPSAENRLKPDVVAPGTAILSAKSRKKRFLGGVDRTGVSDDSRYLYLSGTSMATPLVAGCCAAVRECLLKNGYTDEANGVTNPTASLIKALIINGAVPVAGQYVPVHIGQGPNPHSGFGRVNIANTMAMIEPDISSSGYGISVIDEETEEPFVAQIPIPPPSGDSGQTLKLTMTYADLPGASLSNDLNLVVVAGDKQRHGNQGNEEFDVNATQTFDRSNNVEQIVWPKIPGDSVKVIVKHYRLLSARVPFAYAWRFY
;
A
#
# COMPACT_ATOMS: atom_id res chain seq x y z
N MET A 1 7.63 -16.88 -32.85
CA MET A 1 8.89 -16.10 -32.77
C MET A 1 9.72 -16.75 -31.66
N PRO A 2 10.98 -16.36 -31.35
CA PRO A 2 11.45 -16.60 -29.98
C PRO A 2 10.42 -16.02 -29.01
N GLU A 3 10.23 -16.68 -27.88
CA GLU A 3 9.49 -16.09 -26.77
C GLU A 3 10.45 -15.23 -25.95
N GLU A 4 9.89 -14.31 -25.16
CA GLU A 4 10.65 -13.43 -24.28
C GLU A 4 10.13 -13.62 -22.86
N ILE A 5 11.03 -13.90 -21.92
CA ILE A 5 10.75 -13.79 -20.49
C ILE A 5 10.94 -12.32 -20.13
N VAL A 6 10.00 -11.75 -19.36
CA VAL A 6 10.07 -10.36 -18.89
C VAL A 6 10.01 -10.34 -17.37
N ILE A 7 11.10 -9.94 -16.73
CA ILE A 7 11.22 -9.77 -15.26
C ILE A 7 11.84 -8.40 -15.00
N ASN A 8 11.37 -7.66 -14.01
CA ASN A 8 11.89 -6.32 -13.65
C ASN A 8 11.90 -5.30 -14.83
N GLY A 9 11.00 -5.49 -15.80
CA GLY A 9 10.92 -4.70 -17.05
C GLY A 9 11.92 -5.12 -18.13
N LYS A 10 12.78 -6.11 -17.88
CA LYS A 10 13.82 -6.59 -18.79
C LYS A 10 13.36 -7.83 -19.54
N ALA A 11 13.38 -7.74 -20.87
CA ALA A 11 13.05 -8.83 -21.78
C ALA A 11 14.31 -9.61 -22.20
N VAL A 12 14.28 -10.94 -22.04
CA VAL A 12 15.36 -11.86 -22.47
C VAL A 12 14.75 -12.98 -23.30
N ALA A 13 15.33 -13.24 -24.48
CA ALA A 13 14.78 -14.17 -25.46
C ALA A 13 15.10 -15.64 -25.15
N THR A 14 14.08 -16.50 -25.09
CA THR A 14 14.19 -17.94 -24.84
C THR A 14 14.21 -18.75 -26.13
N ASP A 15 15.34 -18.77 -26.84
CA ASP A 15 15.53 -19.74 -27.94
C ASP A 15 15.83 -21.14 -27.37
N HIS A 16 14.96 -22.11 -27.65
CA HIS A 16 15.14 -23.52 -27.28
C HIS A 16 16.44 -24.16 -27.84
N LYS A 17 17.14 -23.53 -28.80
CA LYS A 17 18.47 -23.95 -29.27
C LYS A 17 19.63 -23.43 -28.42
N HIS A 18 19.36 -22.43 -27.57
CA HIS A 18 20.34 -21.70 -26.77
C HIS A 18 20.07 -21.78 -25.26
N GLN A 19 19.20 -22.70 -24.80
CA GLN A 19 19.24 -23.15 -23.41
C GLN A 19 20.68 -23.55 -23.05
N HIS A 20 21.16 -23.12 -21.89
CA HIS A 20 22.52 -23.41 -21.47
C HIS A 20 22.70 -24.94 -21.34
N ARG A 21 23.76 -25.46 -21.94
CA ARG A 21 24.04 -26.91 -22.01
C ARG A 21 24.16 -27.54 -20.62
N ASP A 22 24.63 -26.73 -19.68
CA ASP A 22 24.51 -26.90 -18.25
C ASP A 22 24.27 -25.50 -17.64
N ALA A 23 23.54 -25.44 -16.54
CA ALA A 23 23.34 -24.22 -15.76
C ALA A 23 24.40 -24.10 -14.63
N SER A 24 25.55 -24.78 -14.74
CA SER A 24 26.43 -25.05 -13.59
C SER A 24 27.15 -23.81 -13.02
N SER A 25 27.10 -22.69 -13.74
CA SER A 25 27.60 -21.39 -13.29
C SER A 25 26.77 -20.77 -12.16
N SER A 26 25.53 -21.22 -11.93
CA SER A 26 24.58 -20.62 -11.00
C SER A 26 23.94 -21.67 -10.08
N ASP A 27 23.53 -21.29 -8.88
CA ASP A 27 22.69 -22.06 -7.96
C ASP A 27 21.19 -21.66 -8.09
N HIS A 28 20.85 -20.71 -8.97
CA HIS A 28 19.51 -20.16 -9.17
C HIS A 28 19.00 -20.30 -10.62
N ILE A 29 17.75 -20.76 -10.76
CA ILE A 29 17.11 -21.00 -12.06
C ILE A 29 15.68 -20.45 -12.13
N LEU A 30 15.28 -20.12 -13.35
CA LEU A 30 13.90 -19.88 -13.73
C LEU A 30 13.25 -21.17 -14.22
N ILE A 31 12.21 -21.63 -13.52
CA ILE A 31 11.40 -22.79 -13.88
C ILE A 31 10.07 -22.31 -14.49
N ARG A 32 9.72 -22.82 -15.67
CA ARG A 32 8.46 -22.55 -16.39
C ARG A 32 7.64 -23.83 -16.51
N THR A 33 6.37 -23.78 -16.12
CA THR A 33 5.42 -24.88 -16.35
C THR A 33 4.73 -24.74 -17.71
N LYS A 34 4.03 -25.78 -18.16
CA LYS A 34 3.27 -25.82 -19.43
C LYS A 34 1.92 -25.08 -19.39
N GLY A 35 1.88 -23.92 -18.73
CA GLY A 35 0.70 -23.04 -18.64
C GLY A 35 -0.19 -23.21 -17.41
N ASP A 36 -0.12 -24.34 -16.71
CA ASP A 36 -0.79 -24.56 -15.42
C ASP A 36 0.12 -24.16 -14.24
N PRO A 37 -0.39 -23.48 -13.19
CA PRO A 37 0.36 -23.25 -11.95
C PRO A 37 0.86 -24.54 -11.29
N LEU A 38 1.98 -24.47 -10.56
CA LEU A 38 2.52 -25.61 -9.81
C LEU A 38 1.55 -26.04 -8.70
N ASN A 39 1.02 -27.25 -8.79
CA ASN A 39 0.21 -27.85 -7.72
C ASN A 39 1.06 -28.50 -6.62
N LYS A 40 0.43 -28.87 -5.51
CA LYS A 40 1.06 -29.49 -4.34
C LYS A 40 1.95 -30.70 -4.68
N ALA A 41 1.50 -31.59 -5.55
CA ALA A 41 2.25 -32.79 -5.92
C ALA A 41 3.53 -32.43 -6.72
N GLN A 42 3.42 -31.47 -7.64
CA GLN A 42 4.54 -30.96 -8.43
C GLN A 42 5.56 -30.21 -7.56
N LYS A 43 5.10 -29.35 -6.63
CA LYS A 43 5.99 -28.68 -5.66
C LYS A 43 6.70 -29.69 -4.75
N ASN A 44 6.02 -30.75 -4.31
CA ASN A 44 6.66 -31.81 -3.52
C ASN A 44 7.68 -32.63 -4.32
N GLU A 45 7.45 -32.88 -5.62
CA GLU A 45 8.41 -33.57 -6.49
C GLU A 45 9.64 -32.69 -6.77
N LEU A 46 9.46 -31.39 -7.06
CA LEU A 46 10.53 -30.41 -7.17
C LEU A 46 11.36 -30.33 -5.87
N LYS A 47 10.69 -30.27 -4.71
CA LYS A 47 11.33 -30.29 -3.38
C LYS A 47 12.08 -31.60 -3.10
N ALA A 48 11.60 -32.73 -3.59
CA ALA A 48 12.31 -34.01 -3.52
C ALA A 48 13.56 -34.07 -4.44
N LEU A 49 13.65 -33.20 -5.45
CA LEU A 49 14.87 -32.95 -6.23
C LEU A 49 15.78 -31.88 -5.59
N GLY A 50 15.40 -31.33 -4.44
CA GLY A 50 16.11 -30.29 -3.69
C GLY A 50 15.84 -28.86 -4.16
N VAL A 51 14.88 -28.65 -5.07
CA VAL A 51 14.50 -27.30 -5.52
C VAL A 51 13.74 -26.57 -4.41
N ASP A 52 14.11 -25.33 -4.12
CA ASP A 52 13.28 -24.41 -3.34
C ASP A 52 12.68 -23.32 -4.23
N ILE A 53 11.43 -22.95 -3.97
CA ILE A 53 10.65 -22.03 -4.83
C ILE A 53 10.60 -20.67 -4.14
N HIS A 54 11.49 -19.76 -4.57
CA HIS A 54 11.66 -18.47 -3.93
C HIS A 54 10.50 -17.53 -4.26
N GLU A 55 10.20 -17.31 -5.54
CA GLU A 55 9.30 -16.24 -5.97
C GLU A 55 8.56 -16.58 -7.27
N PHE A 56 7.29 -16.15 -7.38
CA PHE A 56 6.57 -16.14 -8.65
C PHE A 56 6.90 -14.84 -9.39
N VAL A 57 7.66 -14.95 -10.47
CA VAL A 57 8.17 -13.80 -11.26
C VAL A 57 7.49 -13.65 -12.61
N GLY A 58 6.58 -14.57 -12.97
CA GLY A 58 5.82 -14.55 -14.22
C GLY A 58 4.45 -13.87 -14.13
N ASN A 59 3.59 -14.27 -15.06
CA ASN A 59 2.17 -13.92 -15.17
C ASN A 59 1.33 -15.17 -15.49
N GLU A 60 0.02 -15.03 -15.67
CA GLU A 60 -0.89 -16.16 -15.90
C GLU A 60 -0.55 -17.05 -17.11
N THR A 61 0.08 -16.49 -18.15
CA THR A 61 0.45 -17.25 -19.36
C THR A 61 1.86 -17.86 -19.24
N GLN A 62 2.78 -17.16 -18.56
CA GLN A 62 4.17 -17.58 -18.45
C GLN A 62 4.40 -18.59 -17.33
N GLN A 63 3.63 -18.56 -16.23
CA GLN A 63 3.79 -19.45 -15.06
C GLN A 63 5.26 -19.71 -14.68
N LEU A 64 5.96 -18.62 -14.34
CA LEU A 64 7.40 -18.59 -14.18
C LEU A 64 7.80 -18.39 -12.71
N TYR A 65 8.67 -19.27 -12.22
CA TYR A 65 9.09 -19.37 -10.83
C TYR A 65 10.62 -19.20 -10.76
N LEU A 66 11.09 -18.35 -9.85
CA LEU A 66 12.50 -18.23 -9.49
C LEU A 66 12.81 -19.20 -8.34
N CYS A 67 13.82 -20.04 -8.51
CA CYS A 67 14.11 -21.16 -7.61
C CYS A 67 15.61 -21.32 -7.35
N GLY A 68 15.99 -21.66 -6.12
CA GLY A 68 17.30 -22.25 -5.80
C GLY A 68 17.29 -23.74 -6.12
N TYR A 69 18.41 -24.31 -6.58
CA TYR A 69 18.43 -25.73 -7.00
C TYR A 69 19.81 -26.42 -6.90
N PRO A 70 19.87 -27.74 -6.62
CA PRO A 70 21.12 -28.50 -6.70
C PRO A 70 21.54 -28.73 -8.16
N LYS A 71 22.79 -28.41 -8.50
CA LYS A 71 23.27 -28.42 -9.90
C LYS A 71 23.14 -29.77 -10.61
N ASP A 72 23.20 -30.89 -9.88
CA ASP A 72 23.01 -32.24 -10.42
C ASP A 72 21.53 -32.60 -10.69
N SER A 73 20.57 -31.84 -10.15
CA SER A 73 19.14 -32.02 -10.38
C SER A 73 18.63 -31.39 -11.67
N LEU A 74 19.38 -30.52 -12.37
CA LEU A 74 18.93 -29.83 -13.60
C LEU A 74 18.34 -30.80 -14.64
N VAL A 75 19.01 -31.92 -14.89
CA VAL A 75 18.59 -32.93 -15.88
C VAL A 75 17.31 -33.65 -15.43
N LYS A 76 17.11 -33.82 -14.12
CA LYS A 76 15.91 -34.42 -13.53
C LYS A 76 14.73 -33.44 -13.68
N ILE A 77 14.96 -32.15 -13.34
CA ILE A 77 13.99 -31.05 -13.45
C ILE A 77 13.53 -30.87 -14.91
N ARG A 78 14.48 -30.79 -15.86
CA ARG A 78 14.19 -30.69 -17.30
C ARG A 78 13.47 -31.93 -17.89
N ALA A 79 13.41 -33.04 -17.16
CA ALA A 79 12.70 -34.27 -17.58
C ALA A 79 11.28 -34.37 -17.00
N LEU A 80 10.88 -33.49 -16.08
CA LEU A 80 9.54 -33.48 -15.48
C LEU A 80 8.46 -33.15 -16.52
N SER A 81 7.37 -33.91 -16.54
CA SER A 81 6.37 -33.86 -17.62
C SER A 81 5.63 -32.52 -17.74
N TYR A 82 5.53 -31.76 -16.65
CA TYR A 82 4.87 -30.46 -16.55
C TYR A 82 5.83 -29.27 -16.71
N ILE A 83 7.14 -29.50 -16.67
CA ILE A 83 8.15 -28.46 -16.93
C ILE A 83 8.35 -28.29 -18.43
N GLU A 84 8.44 -27.03 -18.85
CA GLU A 84 8.65 -26.61 -20.23
C GLU A 84 10.04 -26.00 -20.43
N TYR A 85 10.50 -25.21 -19.46
CA TYR A 85 11.78 -24.52 -19.45
C TYR A 85 12.34 -24.55 -18.03
N ALA A 86 13.65 -24.76 -17.90
CA ALA A 86 14.37 -24.63 -16.65
C ALA A 86 15.81 -24.22 -16.97
N ASP A 87 16.20 -22.99 -16.68
CA ASP A 87 17.54 -22.47 -17.01
C ASP A 87 17.97 -21.33 -16.06
N VAL A 88 19.25 -20.94 -16.12
CA VAL A 88 19.88 -19.91 -15.25
C VAL A 88 19.01 -18.65 -15.11
N TYR A 89 18.91 -18.12 -13.90
CA TYR A 89 18.39 -16.76 -13.68
C TYR A 89 19.39 -15.73 -14.22
N ALA A 90 19.07 -15.14 -15.37
CA ALA A 90 20.02 -14.30 -16.10
C ALA A 90 20.28 -12.94 -15.41
N GLN A 91 21.54 -12.52 -15.36
CA GLN A 91 22.01 -11.23 -14.81
C GLN A 91 21.23 -10.02 -15.37
N GLU A 92 20.74 -10.12 -16.61
CA GLU A 92 19.94 -9.08 -17.27
C GLU A 92 18.61 -8.79 -16.54
N PHE A 93 18.09 -9.70 -15.73
CA PHE A 93 16.91 -9.48 -14.89
C PHE A 93 17.23 -8.80 -13.55
N VAL A 94 18.49 -8.87 -13.09
CA VAL A 94 18.92 -8.39 -11.76
C VAL A 94 18.95 -6.85 -11.71
N VAL A 95 19.15 -6.17 -12.84
CA VAL A 95 19.12 -4.70 -12.97
C VAL A 95 17.83 -4.25 -13.68
N PRO A 96 16.82 -3.73 -12.95
CA PRO A 96 15.56 -3.25 -13.52
C PRO A 96 15.75 -2.15 -14.58
N ASP A 97 14.85 -2.09 -15.56
CA ASP A 97 14.96 -1.13 -16.68
C ASP A 97 14.97 0.35 -16.25
N VAL A 98 14.32 0.66 -15.12
CA VAL A 98 14.32 1.99 -14.48
C VAL A 98 15.68 2.44 -13.95
N MET A 99 16.64 1.53 -13.73
CA MET A 99 18.01 1.86 -13.35
C MET A 99 18.84 2.28 -14.56
N GLN A 100 18.75 1.53 -15.66
CA GLN A 100 19.53 1.82 -16.86
C GLN A 100 19.11 3.14 -17.50
N THR A 101 17.81 3.44 -17.55
CA THR A 101 17.32 4.75 -18.03
C THR A 101 17.86 5.93 -17.20
N ALA A 102 17.99 5.79 -15.88
CA ALA A 102 18.62 6.81 -15.03
C ALA A 102 20.13 6.97 -15.30
N SER A 103 20.85 5.87 -15.55
CA SER A 103 22.31 5.88 -15.80
C SER A 103 22.74 6.63 -17.07
N THR A 104 21.85 6.80 -18.07
CA THR A 104 22.22 7.38 -19.37
C THR A 104 22.60 8.87 -19.35
N HIS A 105 22.49 9.56 -18.21
CA HIS A 105 22.62 11.03 -18.14
C HIS A 105 23.65 11.59 -17.16
N SER A 106 24.32 10.78 -16.33
CA SER A 106 25.52 11.25 -15.59
C SER A 106 26.44 10.14 -15.09
N ASN A 107 27.73 10.47 -14.94
CA ASN A 107 28.74 9.67 -14.23
C ASN A 107 28.62 9.84 -12.70
N ASP A 108 27.39 9.94 -12.17
CA ASP A 108 27.17 10.12 -10.73
C ASP A 108 26.98 8.78 -10.03
N ALA A 109 27.66 8.57 -8.91
CA ALA A 109 27.46 7.41 -8.06
C ALA A 109 26.00 7.33 -7.53
N VAL A 110 25.35 6.20 -7.75
CA VAL A 110 23.97 5.87 -7.38
C VAL A 110 23.96 5.13 -6.05
N GLU A 111 23.01 5.44 -5.17
CA GLU A 111 22.77 4.65 -3.95
C GLU A 111 21.73 3.57 -4.26
N VAL A 112 22.02 2.32 -3.90
CA VAL A 112 21.26 1.13 -4.30
C VAL A 112 20.97 0.19 -3.13
N ASP A 113 19.80 -0.44 -3.18
CA ASP A 113 19.38 -1.55 -2.33
C ASP A 113 19.54 -2.85 -3.13
N ILE A 114 20.44 -3.73 -2.69
CA ILE A 114 20.77 -5.02 -3.30
C ILE A 114 20.10 -6.12 -2.46
N LEU A 115 19.15 -6.84 -3.05
CA LEU A 115 18.38 -7.89 -2.37
C LEU A 115 18.88 -9.26 -2.80
N MET A 116 19.06 -10.15 -1.82
CA MET A 116 19.55 -11.50 -2.08
C MET A 116 18.43 -12.44 -2.59
N HIS A 117 18.82 -13.63 -3.05
CA HIS A 117 17.90 -14.77 -3.15
C HIS A 117 17.47 -15.26 -1.74
N ARG A 118 16.35 -15.99 -1.66
CA ARG A 118 15.64 -16.25 -0.39
C ARG A 118 16.26 -17.36 0.46
N ASP A 119 17.15 -18.14 -0.14
CA ASP A 119 18.02 -19.16 0.44
C ASP A 119 19.34 -18.59 1.01
N VAL A 120 19.64 -17.32 0.78
CA VAL A 120 20.81 -16.62 1.36
C VAL A 120 20.48 -16.19 2.80
N GLU A 121 20.55 -17.14 3.74
CA GLU A 121 20.15 -16.95 5.14
C GLU A 121 20.93 -15.85 5.89
N GLU A 122 22.23 -15.68 5.62
CA GLU A 122 23.09 -14.66 6.24
C GLU A 122 23.97 -13.96 5.19
N ILE A 123 24.07 -12.63 5.29
CA ILE A 123 24.99 -11.83 4.48
C ILE A 123 26.33 -11.75 5.21
N ASP A 124 27.15 -12.78 5.00
CA ASP A 124 28.38 -13.00 5.75
C ASP A 124 29.56 -12.12 5.30
N ARG A 125 30.74 -12.32 5.93
CA ARG A 125 31.95 -11.51 5.69
C ARG A 125 32.56 -11.70 4.30
N ASP A 126 32.27 -12.83 3.65
CA ASP A 126 32.82 -13.23 2.37
C ASP A 126 31.87 -12.77 1.24
N LEU A 127 30.55 -12.80 1.45
CA LEU A 127 29.58 -12.11 0.59
C LEU A 127 29.76 -10.58 0.65
N ILE A 128 29.99 -10.01 1.85
CA ILE A 128 30.41 -8.60 1.98
C ILE A 128 31.76 -8.34 1.28
N ALA A 129 32.63 -9.34 1.13
CA ALA A 129 33.85 -9.23 0.32
C ALA A 129 33.54 -9.14 -1.18
N LYS A 130 32.73 -10.07 -1.69
CA LYS A 130 32.29 -10.08 -3.09
C LYS A 130 31.61 -8.77 -3.49
N ILE A 131 30.68 -8.28 -2.66
CA ILE A 131 29.96 -7.03 -2.91
C ILE A 131 30.92 -5.84 -2.87
N SER A 132 31.85 -5.78 -1.92
CA SER A 132 32.88 -4.73 -1.83
C SER A 132 33.80 -4.68 -3.06
N GLU A 133 34.21 -5.83 -3.58
CA GLU A 133 35.06 -5.95 -4.78
C GLU A 133 34.28 -5.62 -6.07
N ALA A 134 33.05 -6.10 -6.20
CA ALA A 134 32.19 -5.80 -7.35
C ALA A 134 31.75 -4.32 -7.39
N ALA A 135 31.49 -3.71 -6.23
CA ALA A 135 31.12 -2.31 -6.09
C ALA A 135 32.28 -1.31 -6.25
N ASP A 136 33.53 -1.77 -6.11
CA ASP A 136 34.74 -0.95 -5.94
C ASP A 136 34.64 0.03 -4.74
N VAL A 137 34.17 -0.46 -3.58
CA VAL A 137 34.02 0.33 -2.35
C VAL A 137 34.60 -0.36 -1.12
N GLU A 138 35.08 0.45 -0.17
CA GLU A 138 35.46 0.00 1.17
C GLU A 138 34.30 -0.71 1.89
N LYS A 139 34.60 -1.81 2.60
CA LYS A 139 33.58 -2.59 3.35
C LYS A 139 32.79 -1.77 4.37
N SER A 140 33.34 -0.66 4.85
CA SER A 140 32.66 0.28 5.77
C SER A 140 31.66 1.23 5.11
N ALA A 141 31.56 1.23 3.77
CA ALA A 141 30.52 1.94 3.01
C ALA A 141 29.27 1.08 2.72
N ILE A 142 29.30 -0.19 3.15
CA ILE A 142 28.23 -1.17 2.96
C ILE A 142 27.38 -1.22 4.24
N SER A 143 26.09 -0.92 4.12
CA SER A 143 25.09 -1.16 5.17
C SER A 143 24.41 -2.50 4.91
N VAL A 144 24.23 -3.31 5.94
CA VAL A 144 23.64 -4.65 5.85
C VAL A 144 22.45 -4.75 6.80
N ASP A 145 21.27 -5.02 6.27
CA ASP A 145 20.00 -5.14 7.01
C ASP A 145 19.22 -6.36 6.47
N SER A 146 18.95 -7.37 7.31
CA SER A 146 17.97 -8.46 7.09
C SER A 146 17.74 -8.93 5.63
N GLY A 147 18.78 -9.54 5.02
CA GLY A 147 18.70 -10.08 3.65
C GLY A 147 18.86 -9.05 2.53
N MET A 148 19.27 -7.82 2.88
CA MET A 148 19.49 -6.71 1.95
C MET A 148 20.78 -5.94 2.28
N VAL A 149 21.39 -5.35 1.25
CA VAL A 149 22.55 -4.46 1.36
C VAL A 149 22.22 -3.10 0.77
N ARG A 150 22.45 -2.01 1.51
CA ARG A 150 22.47 -0.65 0.96
C ARG A 150 23.90 -0.16 0.78
N VAL A 151 24.23 0.29 -0.43
CA VAL A 151 25.57 0.75 -0.80
C VAL A 151 25.49 1.84 -1.87
N LYS A 152 26.49 2.73 -1.94
CA LYS A 152 26.59 3.76 -2.98
C LYS A 152 27.76 3.45 -3.92
N VAL A 153 27.47 3.33 -5.22
CA VAL A 153 28.36 2.77 -6.24
C VAL A 153 28.30 3.57 -7.54
N ASP A 154 29.36 3.54 -8.35
CA ASP A 154 29.31 4.08 -9.72
C ASP A 154 28.46 3.17 -10.63
N ALA A 155 27.82 3.75 -11.65
CA ALA A 155 26.90 3.00 -12.53
C ALA A 155 27.58 1.81 -13.25
N GLU A 156 28.88 1.90 -13.52
CA GLU A 156 29.70 0.82 -14.11
C GLU A 156 29.87 -0.41 -13.19
N ALA A 157 29.53 -0.29 -11.90
CA ALA A 157 29.55 -1.40 -10.96
C ALA A 157 28.25 -2.24 -10.96
N LEU A 158 27.15 -1.73 -11.52
CA LEU A 158 25.86 -2.41 -11.51
C LEU A 158 25.92 -3.78 -12.21
N ASP A 159 26.57 -3.85 -13.37
CA ASP A 159 26.75 -5.11 -14.12
C ASP A 159 27.64 -6.12 -13.36
N LYS A 160 28.61 -5.64 -12.59
CA LYS A 160 29.48 -6.50 -11.75
C LYS A 160 28.71 -7.07 -10.56
N LEU A 161 27.86 -6.25 -9.94
CA LEU A 161 27.00 -6.65 -8.82
C LEU A 161 25.88 -7.60 -9.29
N ALA A 162 25.36 -7.40 -10.51
CA ALA A 162 24.38 -8.27 -11.14
C ALA A 162 24.94 -9.64 -11.58
N ALA A 163 26.27 -9.76 -11.68
CA ALA A 163 26.97 -11.02 -11.95
C ALA A 163 27.34 -11.81 -10.67
N LEU A 164 26.93 -11.34 -9.49
CA LEU A 164 27.02 -12.10 -8.24
C LEU A 164 25.78 -13.00 -8.10
N ASP A 165 25.99 -14.31 -8.09
CA ASP A 165 24.92 -15.32 -8.07
C ASP A 165 24.00 -15.21 -6.86
N GLU A 166 24.48 -14.66 -5.73
CA GLU A 166 23.65 -14.41 -4.55
C GLU A 166 22.62 -13.26 -4.71
N VAL A 167 22.74 -12.43 -5.75
CA VAL A 167 21.96 -11.20 -5.92
C VAL A 167 20.73 -11.41 -6.81
N ARG A 168 19.54 -11.35 -6.20
CA ARG A 168 18.26 -11.48 -6.89
C ARG A 168 17.88 -10.21 -7.67
N VAL A 169 18.01 -9.03 -7.07
CA VAL A 169 17.59 -7.76 -7.69
C VAL A 169 18.28 -6.56 -7.04
N ILE A 170 18.56 -5.53 -7.84
CA ILE A 170 19.11 -4.25 -7.38
C ILE A 170 18.10 -3.13 -7.65
N HIS A 171 17.64 -2.43 -6.62
CA HIS A 171 16.75 -1.27 -6.72
C HIS A 171 17.50 0.05 -6.43
N PRO A 172 17.12 1.19 -7.04
CA PRO A 172 17.67 2.49 -6.68
C PRO A 172 17.09 2.97 -5.35
N VAL A 173 17.93 3.48 -4.46
CA VAL A 173 17.49 4.15 -3.23
C VAL A 173 16.96 5.52 -3.59
N ASN A 174 15.68 5.74 -3.33
CA ASN A 174 14.98 6.95 -3.76
C ASN A 174 14.80 7.94 -2.61
N GLU A 175 14.94 9.24 -2.89
CA GLU A 175 14.67 10.29 -1.89
C GLU A 175 13.18 10.30 -1.49
N ARG A 176 12.91 9.97 -0.23
CA ARG A 176 11.56 9.94 0.34
C ARG A 176 11.10 11.33 0.78
N THR A 177 9.86 11.69 0.45
CA THR A 177 9.30 13.03 0.63
C THR A 177 7.93 13.02 1.32
N ILE A 178 7.53 14.16 1.90
CA ILE A 178 6.21 14.40 2.51
C ILE A 178 5.24 15.03 1.49
N PHE A 179 3.94 14.68 1.52
CA PHE A 179 2.96 14.99 0.48
C PHE A 179 1.83 15.96 0.94
N THR A 180 2.09 17.29 1.03
CA THR A 180 1.42 18.25 1.97
C THR A 180 0.51 19.38 1.35
N ASN A 181 -0.15 20.24 2.19
CA ASN A 181 -1.18 21.34 1.91
C ASN A 181 -2.58 21.02 1.20
N VAL A 182 -3.78 20.63 1.73
CA VAL A 182 -4.60 20.69 3.02
C VAL A 182 -5.69 19.49 3.17
N ALA A 183 -6.56 19.07 4.20
CA ALA A 183 -7.53 17.83 4.20
C ALA A 183 -8.95 17.73 5.05
N ARG A 184 -9.67 16.60 5.31
CA ARG A 184 -10.82 16.32 6.34
C ARG A 184 -12.10 17.21 6.66
N ARG A 185 -13.33 16.64 6.47
CA ARG A 185 -14.50 16.55 7.45
C ARG A 185 -15.56 15.44 7.11
N LEU A 186 -15.39 14.67 6.02
CA LEU A 186 -16.47 13.92 5.34
C LEU A 186 -16.45 12.38 5.53
N LEU A 187 -15.85 11.88 6.62
CA LEU A 187 -15.66 10.43 6.85
C LEU A 187 -16.77 9.77 7.66
N GLY A 188 -17.74 10.55 8.15
CA GLY A 188 -18.70 10.13 9.17
C GLY A 188 -18.06 9.91 10.55
N SER A 189 -16.92 10.54 10.85
CA SER A 189 -16.20 10.36 12.13
C SER A 189 -17.04 10.72 13.36
N ASP A 190 -17.98 11.64 13.16
CA ASP A 190 -18.82 12.19 14.21
C ASP A 190 -20.05 11.27 14.40
N ASP A 191 -20.39 10.49 13.36
CA ASP A 191 -21.38 9.42 13.30
C ASP A 191 -20.76 8.01 13.52
N ALA A 192 -19.54 7.94 14.08
CA ALA A 192 -18.90 6.68 14.50
C ALA A 192 -19.54 6.09 15.78
N MET A 193 -20.87 6.16 15.84
CA MET A 193 -21.73 5.80 16.97
C MET A 193 -22.57 4.58 16.61
N PHE A 194 -22.44 3.49 17.36
CA PHE A 194 -23.31 2.32 17.25
C PHE A 194 -23.89 1.97 18.62
N ASN A 195 -25.19 1.67 18.68
CA ASN A 195 -25.94 1.39 19.92
C ASN A 195 -25.72 2.46 21.03
N GLY A 196 -25.50 3.72 20.64
CA GLY A 196 -25.17 4.85 21.54
C GLY A 196 -23.70 4.96 21.98
N THR A 197 -22.85 3.98 21.66
CA THR A 197 -21.41 3.96 21.96
C THR A 197 -20.60 4.53 20.80
N ALA A 198 -19.69 5.48 21.08
CA ALA A 198 -18.80 6.06 20.07
C ALA A 198 -17.41 5.43 20.14
N TYR A 199 -16.97 4.77 19.05
CA TYR A 199 -15.61 4.23 18.95
C TYR A 199 -14.65 5.35 18.55
N LYS A 200 -13.66 5.61 19.41
CA LYS A 200 -12.74 6.75 19.29
C LYS A 200 -11.27 6.35 19.39
N GLY A 201 -10.96 5.07 19.17
CA GLY A 201 -9.62 4.49 19.31
C GLY A 201 -9.21 4.21 20.76
N GLN A 202 -10.16 4.00 21.67
CA GLN A 202 -9.84 3.69 23.07
C GLN A 202 -8.95 2.44 23.16
N ASP A 203 -7.94 2.51 24.02
CA ASP A 203 -6.92 1.48 24.26
C ASP A 203 -6.08 1.08 23.02
N GLN A 204 -6.24 1.78 21.89
CA GLN A 204 -5.40 1.58 20.70
C GLN A 204 -4.10 2.37 20.80
N ILE A 205 -3.04 1.83 20.19
CA ILE A 205 -1.74 2.48 20.02
C ILE A 205 -1.45 2.60 18.52
N ILE A 206 -1.19 3.82 18.06
CA ILE A 206 -0.92 4.13 16.66
C ILE A 206 0.49 4.71 16.57
N CYS A 207 1.33 4.10 15.72
CA CYS A 207 2.64 4.63 15.37
C CYS A 207 2.54 5.56 14.16
N VAL A 208 3.20 6.71 14.22
CA VAL A 208 3.32 7.69 13.13
C VAL A 208 4.81 7.88 12.82
N ALA A 209 5.25 7.47 11.63
CA ALA A 209 6.60 7.75 11.17
C ALA A 209 6.57 8.96 10.23
N ASP A 210 7.19 10.07 10.64
CA ASP A 210 7.07 11.37 9.96
C ASP A 210 8.20 12.34 10.39
N THR A 211 8.15 13.64 10.06
CA THR A 211 9.19 14.63 10.38
C THR A 211 9.53 14.65 11.87
N GLY A 212 8.52 14.71 12.75
CA GLY A 212 8.68 14.65 14.19
C GLY A 212 7.40 15.01 14.92
N PHE A 213 7.51 15.30 16.21
CA PHE A 213 6.39 15.65 17.06
C PHE A 213 6.64 16.92 17.89
N ASP A 214 5.96 18.01 17.50
CA ASP A 214 5.84 19.27 18.23
C ASP A 214 7.15 19.72 18.90
N ALA A 215 7.22 19.69 20.24
CA ALA A 215 8.38 20.14 21.01
C ALA A 215 9.47 19.08 21.24
N GLY A 216 9.29 17.83 20.78
CA GLY A 216 10.21 16.72 21.01
C GLY A 216 10.10 16.11 22.41
N SER A 217 8.89 16.14 23.00
CA SER A 217 8.63 15.73 24.38
C SER A 217 7.28 15.01 24.50
N THR A 218 7.14 14.12 25.50
CA THR A 218 5.90 13.39 25.81
C THR A 218 5.01 14.09 26.84
N THR A 219 5.52 15.14 27.52
CA THR A 219 4.84 15.82 28.64
C THR A 219 4.60 17.30 28.39
N ASP A 220 5.63 18.06 27.99
CA ASP A 220 5.46 19.35 27.30
C ASP A 220 5.02 19.05 25.85
N VAL A 221 3.71 19.05 25.63
CA VAL A 221 3.07 18.75 24.34
C VAL A 221 2.06 19.84 23.97
N HIS A 222 1.82 20.00 22.68
CA HIS A 222 0.66 20.73 22.17
C HIS A 222 -0.64 20.17 22.80
N ASP A 223 -1.53 21.06 23.25
CA ASP A 223 -2.69 20.74 24.11
C ASP A 223 -3.54 19.55 23.60
N ALA A 224 -3.76 19.51 22.29
CA ALA A 224 -4.45 18.45 21.54
C ALA A 224 -3.91 17.01 21.74
N PHE A 225 -2.76 16.81 22.40
CA PHE A 225 -2.17 15.49 22.68
C PHE A 225 -1.96 15.17 24.16
N THR A 226 -2.36 16.09 25.06
CA THR A 226 -2.11 15.98 26.51
C THR A 226 -2.47 14.59 27.06
N GLY A 227 -1.51 13.94 27.72
CA GLY A 227 -1.66 12.65 28.37
C GLY A 227 -1.75 11.42 27.46
N ARG A 228 -1.56 11.54 26.14
CA ARG A 228 -1.72 10.42 25.16
C ARG A 228 -0.48 10.09 24.34
N VAL A 229 0.64 10.82 24.50
CA VAL A 229 1.91 10.50 23.83
C VAL A 229 2.69 9.50 24.68
N LYS A 230 2.82 8.25 24.21
CA LYS A 230 3.55 7.19 24.92
C LYS A 230 5.05 7.31 24.73
N GLN A 231 5.50 7.44 23.48
CA GLN A 231 6.92 7.34 23.14
C GLN A 231 7.27 8.16 21.89
N LEU A 232 8.49 8.70 21.87
CA LEU A 232 9.07 9.42 20.74
C LEU A 232 10.44 8.83 20.45
N TYR A 233 10.68 8.46 19.19
CA TYR A 233 11.94 7.89 18.71
C TYR A 233 12.61 8.85 17.74
N ALA A 234 13.93 9.03 17.85
CA ALA A 234 14.71 9.95 17.02
C ALA A 234 15.49 9.16 15.95
N TRP A 235 14.93 9.05 14.75
CA TRP A 235 15.54 8.35 13.61
C TRP A 235 16.44 9.29 12.81
N GLY A 236 15.89 10.35 12.22
CA GLY A 236 16.63 11.28 11.35
C GLY A 236 17.68 12.15 12.07
N ARG A 237 17.56 12.30 13.39
CA ARG A 237 18.53 13.01 14.26
C ARG A 237 18.95 12.15 15.47
N ARG A 238 19.20 10.86 15.23
CA ARG A 238 19.56 9.87 16.28
C ARG A 238 20.73 10.32 17.16
N THR A 239 21.75 10.96 16.58
CA THR A 239 22.92 11.44 17.34
C THR A 239 22.63 12.63 18.28
N GLN A 240 21.57 13.38 18.00
CA GLN A 240 21.08 14.50 18.82
C GLN A 240 19.97 14.06 19.79
N ASN A 241 19.45 12.84 19.61
CA ASN A 241 18.24 12.31 20.26
C ASN A 241 17.05 13.29 20.22
N SER A 242 16.88 14.02 19.10
CA SER A 242 15.84 15.05 18.96
C SER A 242 14.71 14.60 18.03
N SER A 243 13.50 14.61 18.57
CA SER A 243 12.25 14.19 17.94
C SER A 243 11.28 15.37 17.69
N ASP A 244 11.75 16.60 17.89
CA ASP A 244 11.00 17.84 17.69
C ASP A 244 10.67 18.10 16.22
N ASP A 245 9.60 18.84 15.94
CA ASP A 245 9.07 19.01 14.59
C ASP A 245 9.31 20.42 14.03
N PRO A 246 10.52 20.71 13.48
CA PRO A 246 10.81 22.01 12.89
C PRO A 246 10.08 22.23 11.55
N ASP A 247 9.54 21.17 10.94
CA ASP A 247 8.69 21.27 9.76
C ASP A 247 7.24 21.61 10.15
N GLY A 248 6.65 20.82 11.04
CA GLY A 248 5.24 20.91 11.44
C GLY A 248 4.31 19.91 10.75
N HIS A 249 4.79 19.19 9.73
CA HIS A 249 4.04 18.14 9.06
C HIS A 249 3.64 16.99 10.01
N GLY A 250 4.59 16.33 10.65
CA GLY A 250 4.33 15.18 11.53
C GLY A 250 3.37 15.51 12.69
N THR A 251 3.49 16.69 13.29
CA THR A 251 2.54 17.15 14.33
C THR A 251 1.11 17.23 13.81
N HIS A 252 0.95 17.69 12.57
CA HIS A 252 -0.35 17.86 11.92
C HIS A 252 -0.96 16.54 11.45
N VAL A 253 -0.11 15.61 10.99
CA VAL A 253 -0.44 14.19 10.76
C VAL A 253 -0.94 13.55 12.05
N CYS A 254 -0.16 13.62 13.15
CA CYS A 254 -0.57 13.12 14.46
C CYS A 254 -1.90 13.73 14.94
N GLY A 255 -2.11 15.02 14.71
CA GLY A 255 -3.37 15.70 15.05
C GLY A 255 -4.56 15.18 14.24
N SER A 256 -4.33 14.84 12.97
CA SER A 256 -5.35 14.24 12.10
C SER A 256 -5.69 12.80 12.53
N VAL A 257 -4.72 12.04 13.04
CA VAL A 257 -4.94 10.72 13.65
C VAL A 257 -5.77 10.85 14.95
N LEU A 258 -5.26 11.54 15.96
CA LEU A 258 -5.76 11.45 17.35
C LEU A 258 -5.73 12.76 18.15
N GLY A 259 -5.56 13.91 17.49
CA GLY A 259 -5.68 15.21 18.14
C GLY A 259 -7.05 15.37 18.83
N ARG A 260 -7.11 16.11 19.94
CA ARG A 260 -8.37 16.52 20.58
C ARG A 260 -8.19 17.85 21.30
N GLY A 261 -8.52 18.94 20.64
CA GLY A 261 -8.43 20.29 21.18
C GLY A 261 -9.63 21.17 20.80
N GLN A 262 -9.62 22.42 21.24
CA GLN A 262 -10.61 23.43 20.88
C GLN A 262 -9.95 24.58 20.11
N HIS A 263 -10.53 25.01 19.01
CA HIS A 263 -10.15 26.18 18.21
C HIS A 263 -11.10 27.34 18.50
N SER A 264 -10.56 28.56 18.58
CA SER A 264 -11.26 29.86 18.77
C SER A 264 -12.68 29.96 18.15
N THR A 265 -12.77 29.73 16.84
CA THR A 265 -13.95 29.98 15.99
C THR A 265 -14.55 28.71 15.38
N GLU A 266 -13.73 27.70 15.08
CA GLU A 266 -14.18 26.43 14.45
C GLU A 266 -14.68 25.36 15.45
N GLY A 267 -14.48 25.58 16.76
CA GLY A 267 -14.94 24.67 17.81
C GLY A 267 -14.02 23.47 18.04
N SER A 268 -14.60 22.28 18.26
CA SER A 268 -13.82 21.07 18.57
C SER A 268 -13.05 20.57 17.36
N ILE A 269 -11.73 20.40 17.51
CA ILE A 269 -10.84 19.84 16.50
C ILE A 269 -10.37 18.48 17.01
N GLU A 270 -10.94 17.42 16.44
CA GLU A 270 -10.64 16.02 16.78
C GLU A 270 -10.06 15.25 15.59
N GLY A 271 -9.12 14.36 15.87
CA GLY A 271 -8.66 13.30 14.98
C GLY A 271 -9.76 12.25 14.74
N THR A 272 -9.48 11.19 13.99
CA THR A 272 -10.43 10.07 13.83
C THR A 272 -10.38 9.08 15.00
N ALA A 273 -9.29 9.05 15.76
CA ALA A 273 -9.10 8.24 16.97
C ALA A 273 -8.69 9.06 18.21
N PRO A 274 -9.48 10.07 18.64
CA PRO A 274 -9.07 11.02 19.69
C PRO A 274 -8.92 10.43 21.10
N ALA A 275 -9.28 9.16 21.33
CA ALA A 275 -9.03 8.43 22.57
C ALA A 275 -7.77 7.52 22.51
N ALA A 276 -7.14 7.38 21.33
CA ALA A 276 -5.96 6.54 21.14
C ALA A 276 -4.69 7.12 21.78
N SER A 277 -3.69 6.25 21.94
CA SER A 277 -2.32 6.59 22.31
C SER A 277 -1.42 6.74 21.08
N LEU A 278 -0.46 7.65 21.16
CA LEU A 278 0.48 8.00 20.10
C LEU A 278 1.89 7.47 20.38
N ILE A 279 2.52 6.89 19.35
CA ILE A 279 3.97 6.75 19.23
C ILE A 279 4.40 7.53 17.98
N VAL A 280 5.53 8.23 18.02
CA VAL A 280 6.07 8.95 16.85
C VAL A 280 7.53 8.61 16.60
N GLN A 281 7.87 8.30 15.36
CA GLN A 281 9.22 8.09 14.87
C GLN A 281 9.63 9.30 14.01
N SER A 282 10.55 10.11 14.52
CA SER A 282 10.99 11.36 13.90
C SER A 282 12.10 11.11 12.90
N MET A 283 11.75 11.15 11.61
CA MET A 283 12.58 10.89 10.44
C MET A 283 13.22 12.15 9.84
N PHE A 284 12.86 13.36 10.29
CA PHE A 284 13.50 14.60 9.80
C PHE A 284 15.00 14.60 10.11
N VAL A 285 15.83 14.86 9.11
CA VAL A 285 17.28 15.08 9.27
C VAL A 285 17.58 16.58 9.27
N ARG A 286 17.20 17.27 8.19
CA ARG A 286 17.51 18.68 7.92
C ARG A 286 16.54 19.24 6.88
N PHE A 287 16.59 20.56 6.68
CA PHE A 287 16.04 21.20 5.49
C PHE A 287 17.06 21.22 4.35
N ASP A 288 16.58 21.22 3.10
CA ASP A 288 17.38 21.55 1.91
C ASP A 288 17.46 23.07 1.67
N TRP A 289 18.13 23.47 0.58
CA TRP A 289 18.28 24.88 0.19
C TRP A 289 16.97 25.58 -0.22
N ARG A 290 15.88 24.83 -0.44
CA ARG A 290 14.52 25.32 -0.73
C ARG A 290 13.62 25.29 0.51
N ASN A 291 14.17 25.01 1.69
CA ASN A 291 13.45 24.78 2.95
C ASN A 291 12.48 23.58 2.92
N ARG A 292 12.73 22.58 2.06
CA ARG A 292 12.01 21.30 2.04
C ARG A 292 12.64 20.35 3.05
N SER A 293 11.83 19.58 3.77
CA SER A 293 12.33 18.57 4.72
C SER A 293 12.97 17.38 4.00
N ILE A 294 14.17 17.00 4.45
CA ILE A 294 14.84 15.75 4.08
C ILE A 294 14.57 14.72 5.17
N LEU A 295 13.92 13.61 4.79
CA LEU A 295 13.72 12.44 5.65
C LEU A 295 14.91 11.48 5.55
N GLY A 296 15.26 10.82 6.65
CA GLY A 296 16.41 9.90 6.72
C GLY A 296 16.50 9.17 8.05
N GLY A 297 17.59 8.41 8.21
CA GLY A 297 17.86 7.60 9.40
C GLY A 297 17.13 6.25 9.45
N TYR A 298 16.10 6.06 8.62
CA TYR A 298 15.45 4.77 8.35
C TYR A 298 16.46 3.72 7.81
N PRO A 299 16.20 2.41 7.98
CA PRO A 299 17.13 1.35 7.58
C PRO A 299 17.12 1.14 6.06
N ALA A 300 17.83 0.13 5.56
CA ALA A 300 17.52 -0.44 4.26
C ALA A 300 16.15 -1.14 4.31
N ASP A 301 16.00 -2.16 5.15
CA ASP A 301 14.74 -2.88 5.41
C ASP A 301 13.79 -2.03 6.28
N LEU A 302 12.62 -1.65 5.75
CA LEU A 302 11.62 -0.90 6.53
C LEU A 302 11.00 -1.72 7.68
N GLY A 303 11.17 -3.04 7.70
CA GLY A 303 10.71 -3.92 8.78
C GLY A 303 11.17 -3.47 10.17
N GLN A 304 12.40 -2.98 10.32
CA GLN A 304 12.90 -2.50 11.63
C GLN A 304 12.19 -1.23 12.12
N LEU A 305 11.72 -0.38 11.21
CA LEU A 305 10.93 0.81 11.55
C LEU A 305 9.56 0.38 12.09
N PHE A 306 8.94 -0.60 11.43
CA PHE A 306 7.64 -1.13 11.85
C PHE A 306 7.73 -1.92 13.17
N ASP A 307 8.81 -2.68 13.38
CA ASP A 307 9.03 -3.47 14.60
C ASP A 307 9.21 -2.60 15.85
N GLU A 308 9.98 -1.51 15.79
CA GLU A 308 10.14 -0.60 16.94
C GLU A 308 8.78 -0.04 17.44
N GLY A 309 7.82 0.16 16.51
CA GLY A 309 6.44 0.46 16.83
C GLY A 309 5.66 -0.76 17.36
N TYR A 310 5.82 -1.93 16.74
CA TYR A 310 5.13 -3.17 17.08
C TYR A 310 5.47 -3.69 18.49
N GLN A 311 6.75 -3.69 18.86
CA GLN A 311 7.25 -4.09 20.17
C GLN A 311 6.82 -3.10 21.27
N ALA A 312 6.67 -1.81 20.92
CA ALA A 312 6.06 -0.80 21.79
C ALA A 312 4.51 -0.88 21.85
N GLY A 313 3.92 -1.91 21.22
CA GLY A 313 2.50 -2.24 21.31
C GLY A 313 1.60 -1.59 20.25
N ALA A 314 2.16 -0.87 19.27
CA ALA A 314 1.37 -0.42 18.12
C ALA A 314 0.90 -1.62 17.28
N ARG A 315 -0.32 -1.51 16.75
CA ARG A 315 -0.87 -2.44 15.74
C ARG A 315 -1.44 -1.72 14.52
N ILE A 316 -1.20 -0.41 14.46
CA ILE A 316 -1.51 0.47 13.34
C ILE A 316 -0.29 1.37 13.15
N HIS A 317 0.26 1.37 11.95
CA HIS A 317 1.41 2.17 11.57
C HIS A 317 1.02 3.03 10.38
N THR A 318 1.21 4.35 10.45
CA THR A 318 0.83 5.26 9.37
C THR A 318 2.01 6.09 8.90
N ASN A 319 2.17 6.13 7.57
CA ASN A 319 3.32 6.71 6.89
C ASN A 319 2.80 7.77 5.91
N SER A 320 2.96 9.03 6.29
CA SER A 320 2.51 10.19 5.51
C SER A 320 3.63 10.74 4.62
N TRP A 321 4.41 9.83 4.05
CA TRP A 321 5.56 10.07 3.17
C TRP A 321 5.67 8.93 2.16
N GLY A 322 6.51 9.11 1.16
CA GLY A 322 6.84 8.11 0.18
C GLY A 322 7.76 8.65 -0.90
N THR A 323 8.09 7.79 -1.85
CA THR A 323 8.92 8.15 -2.98
C THR A 323 8.09 8.90 -4.05
N PRO A 324 8.48 10.12 -4.48
CA PRO A 324 7.77 10.88 -5.51
C PRO A 324 8.02 10.35 -6.93
N LEU A 325 7.18 10.77 -7.87
CA LEU A 325 7.34 10.48 -9.30
C LEU A 325 8.68 11.06 -9.82
N PRO A 326 9.50 10.29 -10.55
CA PRO A 326 10.75 10.81 -11.13
C PRO A 326 10.47 11.83 -12.24
N THR A 327 11.48 12.63 -12.59
CA THR A 327 11.40 13.65 -13.65
C THR A 327 11.12 13.10 -15.05
N THR A 328 11.21 11.77 -15.25
CA THR A 328 10.79 11.08 -16.47
C THR A 328 9.27 10.92 -16.58
N ASN A 329 8.51 11.20 -15.52
CA ASN A 329 7.06 10.94 -15.38
C ASN A 329 6.64 9.47 -15.52
N VAL A 330 7.58 8.53 -15.49
CA VAL A 330 7.30 7.08 -15.45
C VAL A 330 7.12 6.65 -14.00
N GLN A 331 6.04 5.92 -13.68
CA GLN A 331 5.84 5.40 -12.33
C GLN A 331 6.99 4.48 -11.93
N ARG A 332 7.37 4.54 -10.65
CA ARG A 332 8.32 3.60 -10.06
C ARG A 332 7.61 2.24 -9.86
N PRO A 333 8.24 1.12 -10.23
CA PRO A 333 7.72 -0.19 -9.91
C PRO A 333 7.83 -0.47 -8.41
N TYR A 334 7.31 -1.62 -8.02
CA TYR A 334 7.64 -2.30 -6.77
C TYR A 334 9.15 -2.30 -6.52
N ASP A 335 9.57 -1.95 -5.31
CA ASP A 335 10.98 -1.85 -4.91
C ASP A 335 11.23 -2.47 -3.53
N ALA A 336 12.48 -2.38 -3.07
CA ALA A 336 12.95 -2.78 -1.74
C ALA A 336 12.02 -2.35 -0.59
N SER A 337 11.46 -1.15 -0.67
CA SER A 337 10.54 -0.58 0.32
C SER A 337 9.21 -1.31 0.30
N ALA A 338 8.66 -1.54 -0.91
CA ALA A 338 7.40 -2.25 -1.09
C ALA A 338 7.52 -3.72 -0.65
N GLU A 339 8.67 -4.36 -0.93
CA GLU A 339 8.96 -5.72 -0.48
C GLU A 339 9.07 -5.79 1.05
N SER A 340 9.76 -4.84 1.68
CA SER A 340 9.85 -4.74 3.16
C SER A 340 8.46 -4.61 3.80
N ILE A 341 7.57 -3.80 3.22
CA ILE A 341 6.20 -3.58 3.69
C ILE A 341 5.37 -4.86 3.57
N ASP A 342 5.42 -5.54 2.42
CA ASP A 342 4.64 -6.76 2.20
C ASP A 342 5.13 -7.91 3.08
N ARG A 343 6.45 -8.10 3.17
CA ARG A 343 7.10 -9.08 4.05
C ARG A 343 6.67 -8.87 5.51
N TYR A 344 6.81 -7.64 6.03
CA TYR A 344 6.49 -7.36 7.42
C TYR A 344 5.02 -7.66 7.78
N ILE A 345 4.07 -7.33 6.90
CA ILE A 345 2.63 -7.59 7.14
C ILE A 345 2.28 -9.08 6.93
N TRP A 346 2.99 -9.78 6.03
CA TRP A 346 2.86 -11.22 5.86
C TRP A 346 3.26 -11.96 7.14
N ASP A 347 4.40 -11.59 7.73
CA ASP A 347 4.90 -12.17 8.99
C ASP A 347 4.11 -11.70 10.23
N HIS A 348 3.66 -10.43 10.23
CA HIS A 348 2.88 -9.81 11.30
C HIS A 348 1.46 -9.48 10.83
N GLN A 349 0.66 -10.53 10.64
CA GLN A 349 -0.73 -10.45 10.14
C GLN A 349 -1.62 -9.48 10.93
N ASP A 350 -1.28 -9.11 12.18
CA ASP A 350 -2.02 -8.17 13.03
C ASP A 350 -1.51 -6.71 13.01
N MET A 351 -0.54 -6.38 12.15
CA MET A 351 -0.03 -5.02 11.95
C MET A 351 -0.66 -4.34 10.72
N THR A 352 -1.59 -3.42 10.92
CA THR A 352 -2.15 -2.61 9.84
C THR A 352 -1.21 -1.46 9.47
N ILE A 353 -0.52 -1.55 8.34
CA ILE A 353 0.32 -0.45 7.82
C ILE A 353 -0.44 0.34 6.75
N LEU A 354 -0.39 1.67 6.85
CA LEU A 354 -0.96 2.61 5.88
C LEU A 354 0.14 3.46 5.23
N PHE A 355 -0.04 3.78 3.96
CA PHE A 355 0.82 4.68 3.18
C PHE A 355 0.03 5.70 2.37
N ALA A 356 0.57 6.92 2.28
CA ALA A 356 0.08 7.96 1.41
C ALA A 356 0.35 7.62 -0.08
N ALA A 357 -0.67 7.70 -0.94
CA ALA A 357 -0.54 7.32 -2.35
C ALA A 357 0.43 8.20 -3.18
N GLY A 358 0.74 9.42 -2.72
CA GLY A 358 1.54 10.43 -3.40
C GLY A 358 0.75 11.66 -3.83
N ASN A 359 1.44 12.80 -4.02
CA ASN A 359 0.85 14.05 -4.52
C ASN A 359 1.35 14.40 -5.95
N ASP A 360 1.57 13.37 -6.78
CA ASP A 360 2.09 13.51 -8.15
C ASP A 360 1.06 13.33 -9.26
N GLY A 361 -0.22 13.42 -8.93
CA GLY A 361 -1.27 13.73 -9.92
C GLY A 361 -0.93 15.01 -10.69
N GLN A 362 -1.07 14.96 -12.01
CA GLN A 362 -0.75 16.05 -12.94
C GLN A 362 -1.48 15.87 -14.29
N ASP A 363 -1.65 16.97 -15.03
CA ASP A 363 -2.19 17.01 -16.40
C ASP A 363 -1.04 17.29 -17.38
N SER A 364 -0.21 16.27 -17.62
CA SER A 364 1.01 16.39 -18.43
C SER A 364 0.77 16.30 -19.94
N ASN A 365 -0.36 15.71 -20.34
CA ASN A 365 -0.85 15.65 -21.72
C ASN A 365 -1.75 16.85 -22.11
N LEU A 366 -2.11 17.71 -21.14
CA LEU A 366 -2.92 18.92 -21.33
C LEU A 366 -4.34 18.61 -21.88
N ASP A 367 -4.98 17.56 -21.37
CA ASP A 367 -6.36 17.17 -21.73
C ASP A 367 -7.41 17.50 -20.65
N GLY A 368 -7.00 18.17 -19.56
CA GLY A 368 -7.88 18.58 -18.47
C GLY A 368 -8.20 17.45 -17.49
N LYS A 369 -7.39 16.38 -17.47
CA LYS A 369 -7.54 15.25 -16.54
C LYS A 369 -6.24 14.96 -15.82
N VAL A 370 -6.35 14.38 -14.63
CA VAL A 370 -5.20 13.86 -13.89
C VAL A 370 -4.77 12.55 -14.53
N ASN A 371 -3.50 12.44 -14.91
CA ASN A 371 -2.97 11.25 -15.54
C ASN A 371 -2.84 10.07 -14.57
N ASP A 372 -3.07 8.88 -15.12
CA ASP A 372 -2.78 7.61 -14.46
C ASP A 372 -1.29 7.42 -14.18
N ARG A 373 -1.00 6.42 -13.35
CA ARG A 373 0.34 5.94 -13.01
C ARG A 373 1.26 7.00 -12.38
N SER A 374 0.81 7.59 -11.28
CA SER A 374 1.54 8.60 -10.49
C SER A 374 1.87 8.19 -9.04
N LEU A 375 1.69 6.92 -8.65
CA LEU A 375 1.99 6.41 -7.31
C LEU A 375 3.49 6.37 -6.97
N GLY A 376 3.81 6.45 -5.67
CA GLY A 376 5.12 6.08 -5.13
C GLY A 376 5.30 4.58 -4.95
N ALA A 377 6.55 4.12 -4.80
CA ALA A 377 6.87 2.69 -4.68
C ALA A 377 6.29 2.06 -3.40
N GLU A 378 6.39 2.73 -2.25
CA GLU A 378 5.80 2.28 -0.97
C GLU A 378 4.27 2.16 -1.05
N ALA A 379 3.64 3.09 -1.78
CA ALA A 379 2.20 3.09 -2.07
C ALA A 379 1.76 1.96 -3.00
N SER A 380 2.71 1.29 -3.67
CA SER A 380 2.44 0.12 -4.50
C SER A 380 2.37 -1.20 -3.71
N ALA A 381 2.79 -1.28 -2.44
CA ALA A 381 2.82 -2.54 -1.70
C ALA A 381 1.44 -3.23 -1.62
N LYS A 382 1.38 -4.56 -1.76
CA LYS A 382 0.13 -5.35 -1.81
C LYS A 382 -0.64 -5.27 -0.49
N ASN A 383 0.07 -5.42 0.62
CA ASN A 383 -0.51 -5.74 1.93
C ASN A 383 -0.89 -4.48 2.73
N CYS A 384 -0.30 -3.32 2.42
CA CYS A 384 -0.67 -2.05 3.06
C CYS A 384 -2.02 -1.49 2.59
N ILE A 385 -2.57 -0.55 3.35
CA ILE A 385 -3.70 0.30 2.91
C ILE A 385 -3.12 1.60 2.33
N THR A 386 -3.13 1.72 1.01
CA THR A 386 -2.71 2.92 0.28
C THR A 386 -3.88 3.91 0.20
N VAL A 387 -3.66 5.15 0.65
CA VAL A 387 -4.74 6.15 0.78
C VAL A 387 -4.54 7.33 -0.17
N GLY A 388 -5.51 7.53 -1.07
CA GLY A 388 -5.63 8.70 -1.94
C GLY A 388 -6.45 9.84 -1.34
N ALA A 389 -6.49 10.98 -2.02
CA ALA A 389 -7.19 12.20 -1.57
C ALA A 389 -8.49 12.47 -2.35
N SER A 390 -9.64 12.44 -1.66
CA SER A 390 -10.85 13.15 -2.09
C SER A 390 -10.74 14.63 -1.69
N GLU A 391 -11.70 15.48 -2.07
CA GLU A 391 -11.77 16.82 -1.47
C GLU A 391 -12.42 16.83 -0.08
N ASN A 392 -12.45 18.00 0.55
CA ASN A 392 -13.30 18.36 1.69
C ASN A 392 -14.27 19.49 1.31
N LEU A 393 -15.34 19.66 2.09
CA LEU A 393 -16.31 20.74 1.91
C LEU A 393 -15.91 21.98 2.73
N ARG A 394 -15.11 22.87 2.13
CA ARG A 394 -14.81 24.22 2.65
C ARG A 394 -14.84 25.29 1.54
N PRO A 395 -15.98 25.48 0.83
CA PRO A 395 -16.11 26.36 -0.34
C PRO A 395 -15.94 27.87 -0.06
N THR A 396 -15.82 28.25 1.22
CA THR A 396 -15.62 29.63 1.67
C THR A 396 -14.19 29.90 2.16
N LEU A 397 -13.28 28.92 2.08
CA LEU A 397 -11.92 29.05 2.58
C LEU A 397 -11.10 29.99 1.68
N LEU A 398 -10.63 31.09 2.26
CA LEU A 398 -9.78 32.04 1.55
C LEU A 398 -8.37 31.48 1.35
N SER A 399 -7.81 31.66 0.15
CA SER A 399 -6.38 31.46 -0.06
C SER A 399 -5.60 32.56 0.66
N GLY A 400 -4.61 32.18 1.48
CA GLY A 400 -3.65 33.13 2.06
C GLY A 400 -2.59 33.60 1.06
N LYS A 401 -2.63 33.13 -0.20
CA LYS A 401 -2.02 33.84 -1.33
C LYS A 401 -2.86 35.09 -1.60
N ASN A 402 -2.59 36.18 -0.87
CA ASN A 402 -3.32 37.45 -0.90
C ASN A 402 -3.99 37.79 -2.25
N GLY A 403 -5.33 37.70 -2.29
CA GLY A 403 -6.14 38.06 -3.47
C GLY A 403 -6.18 37.03 -4.61
N GLY A 404 -5.56 35.85 -4.45
CA GLY A 404 -5.64 34.75 -5.41
C GLY A 404 -6.86 33.84 -5.17
N PRO A 405 -7.40 33.20 -6.22
CA PRO A 405 -8.47 32.21 -6.08
C PRO A 405 -7.93 30.89 -5.50
N TYR A 406 -8.81 30.11 -4.87
CA TYR A 406 -8.48 28.84 -4.21
C TYR A 406 -8.63 27.65 -5.19
N THR A 407 -7.90 27.68 -6.31
CA THR A 407 -8.02 26.66 -7.40
C THR A 407 -6.72 25.91 -7.65
N TYR A 408 -6.78 24.74 -8.31
CA TYR A 408 -5.56 23.96 -8.59
C TYR A 408 -4.58 24.72 -9.49
N GLY A 409 -5.07 25.39 -10.53
CA GLY A 409 -4.24 26.24 -11.41
C GLY A 409 -3.67 27.49 -10.73
N ALA A 410 -4.28 27.96 -9.63
CA ALA A 410 -3.76 29.10 -8.89
C ALA A 410 -2.55 28.76 -8.00
N PHE A 411 -2.44 27.49 -7.57
CA PHE A 411 -1.35 27.02 -6.71
C PHE A 411 -0.28 26.25 -7.52
N TRP A 412 -0.67 25.51 -8.55
CA TRP A 412 0.23 24.76 -9.43
C TRP A 412 -0.13 24.98 -10.92
N PRO A 413 0.09 26.21 -11.45
CA PRO A 413 -0.24 26.53 -12.85
C PRO A 413 0.45 25.62 -13.86
N ASP A 414 1.62 25.06 -13.52
CA ASP A 414 2.40 24.19 -14.39
C ASP A 414 1.92 22.72 -14.37
N LYS A 415 1.26 22.25 -13.29
CA LYS A 415 0.66 20.89 -13.21
C LYS A 415 -0.80 20.84 -13.65
N PHE A 416 -1.54 21.95 -13.53
CA PHE A 416 -2.99 22.03 -13.77
C PHE A 416 -3.35 23.28 -14.57
N SER A 417 -2.91 23.33 -15.83
CA SER A 417 -3.07 24.51 -16.70
C SER A 417 -4.38 24.53 -17.51
N GLN A 418 -5.03 23.38 -17.69
CA GLN A 418 -6.25 23.24 -18.49
C GLN A 418 -7.51 23.13 -17.64
N ASN A 419 -8.65 23.53 -18.23
CA ASN A 419 -9.95 23.30 -17.61
C ASN A 419 -10.43 21.87 -17.88
N PRO A 420 -11.15 21.23 -16.93
CA PRO A 420 -11.70 21.81 -15.71
C PRO A 420 -10.68 22.14 -14.60
N LEU A 421 -9.59 21.39 -14.47
CA LEU A 421 -8.66 21.42 -13.32
C LEU A 421 -8.19 22.83 -12.91
N ARG A 422 -7.82 23.70 -13.86
CA ARG A 422 -7.20 25.01 -13.57
C ARG A 422 -8.11 25.92 -12.73
N ASP A 423 -9.38 26.01 -13.11
CA ASP A 423 -10.37 26.91 -12.51
C ASP A 423 -11.18 26.22 -11.39
N ASP A 424 -10.95 24.92 -11.18
CA ASP A 424 -11.62 24.07 -10.19
C ASP A 424 -11.17 24.37 -8.75
N HIS A 425 -12.14 24.53 -7.84
CA HIS A 425 -11.91 24.98 -6.47
C HIS A 425 -11.57 23.79 -5.58
N GLN A 426 -10.38 23.79 -4.96
CA GLN A 426 -9.81 22.57 -4.38
C GLN A 426 -10.56 21.97 -3.18
N ALA A 427 -11.61 22.59 -2.69
CA ALA A 427 -12.34 22.13 -1.50
C ALA A 427 -13.81 22.57 -1.51
N ASP A 428 -14.54 22.30 -2.59
CA ASP A 428 -16.00 22.50 -2.61
C ASP A 428 -16.84 21.21 -2.77
N ASN A 429 -16.27 20.11 -3.28
CA ASN A 429 -17.06 18.93 -3.61
C ASN A 429 -16.57 17.63 -2.93
N PRO A 430 -17.29 17.10 -1.92
CA PRO A 430 -17.06 15.78 -1.32
C PRO A 430 -16.85 14.61 -2.28
N GLU A 431 -17.52 14.63 -3.44
CA GLU A 431 -17.43 13.61 -4.50
C GLU A 431 -16.31 13.89 -5.51
N GLY A 432 -15.48 14.87 -5.22
CA GLY A 432 -14.24 15.21 -5.89
C GLY A 432 -13.07 14.32 -5.52
N LEU A 433 -12.14 14.16 -6.46
CA LEU A 433 -10.79 13.67 -6.19
C LEU A 433 -9.81 14.82 -6.34
N ALA A 434 -8.93 14.99 -5.36
CA ALA A 434 -7.95 16.06 -5.39
C ALA A 434 -7.05 15.93 -6.62
N ALA A 435 -6.83 17.02 -7.36
CA ALA A 435 -6.12 16.96 -8.64
C ALA A 435 -4.66 16.49 -8.49
N PHE A 436 -4.02 16.82 -7.36
CA PHE A 436 -2.68 16.32 -7.03
C PHE A 436 -2.66 14.86 -6.55
N SER A 437 -3.79 14.25 -6.18
CA SER A 437 -3.79 12.87 -5.67
C SER A 437 -3.20 11.95 -6.73
N SER A 438 -2.12 11.27 -6.40
CA SER A 438 -1.54 10.24 -7.26
C SER A 438 -2.58 9.17 -7.60
N ARG A 439 -2.52 8.70 -8.84
CA ARG A 439 -3.45 7.76 -9.46
C ARG A 439 -2.70 6.48 -9.78
N GLY A 440 -3.37 5.33 -9.63
CA GLY A 440 -2.88 4.06 -10.13
C GLY A 440 -3.06 3.92 -11.65
N PRO A 441 -3.09 2.67 -12.16
CA PRO A 441 -2.70 1.47 -11.42
C PRO A 441 -1.22 1.52 -11.02
N SER A 442 -0.74 0.53 -10.26
CA SER A 442 0.71 0.34 -10.08
C SER A 442 1.39 0.04 -11.42
N ALA A 443 2.72 0.08 -11.50
CA ALA A 443 3.46 -0.34 -12.69
C ALA A 443 3.08 -1.78 -13.11
N GLU A 444 2.92 -2.67 -12.13
CA GLU A 444 2.46 -4.07 -12.24
C GLU A 444 0.94 -4.20 -12.43
N ASN A 445 0.26 -3.11 -12.80
CA ASN A 445 -1.18 -3.02 -13.11
C ASN A 445 -2.14 -3.27 -11.93
N ARG A 446 -1.67 -3.12 -10.68
CA ARG A 446 -2.48 -3.35 -9.48
C ARG A 446 -3.36 -2.13 -9.14
N LEU A 447 -4.56 -2.40 -8.66
CA LEU A 447 -5.57 -1.40 -8.29
C LEU A 447 -5.15 -0.67 -7.01
N LYS A 448 -4.70 0.57 -7.18
CA LYS A 448 -4.26 1.48 -6.11
C LYS A 448 -4.68 2.91 -6.46
N PRO A 449 -4.94 3.81 -5.49
CA PRO A 449 -5.00 3.57 -4.04
C PRO A 449 -6.10 2.55 -3.68
N ASP A 450 -6.06 1.98 -2.48
CA ASP A 450 -7.12 1.08 -2.02
C ASP A 450 -8.41 1.87 -1.73
N VAL A 451 -8.27 3.01 -1.05
CA VAL A 451 -9.37 3.91 -0.69
C VAL A 451 -8.93 5.37 -0.79
N VAL A 452 -9.90 6.29 -0.80
CA VAL A 452 -9.64 7.71 -0.60
C VAL A 452 -10.25 8.22 0.71
N ALA A 453 -9.65 9.26 1.26
CA ALA A 453 -10.25 10.06 2.32
C ALA A 453 -10.11 11.55 1.99
N PRO A 454 -10.91 12.43 2.60
CA PRO A 454 -10.81 13.86 2.39
C PRO A 454 -9.39 14.35 2.61
N GLY A 455 -8.85 14.95 1.57
CA GLY A 455 -7.45 15.22 1.33
C GLY A 455 -7.18 16.64 0.84
N THR A 456 -8.19 17.55 0.84
CA THR A 456 -8.10 19.03 0.73
C THR A 456 -8.74 19.74 1.97
N ALA A 457 -8.28 20.92 2.47
CA ALA A 457 -8.90 21.75 3.57
C ALA A 457 -9.02 21.31 5.12
N ILE A 458 -7.95 20.93 5.90
CA ILE A 458 -7.86 20.45 7.32
C ILE A 458 -7.70 21.64 8.23
N LEU A 459 -8.28 21.58 9.42
CA LEU A 459 -7.75 22.27 10.58
C LEU A 459 -7.20 21.25 11.60
N SER A 460 -5.89 21.27 11.90
CA SER A 460 -5.20 20.31 12.79
C SER A 460 -3.98 20.96 13.45
N ALA A 461 -3.41 20.29 14.45
CA ALA A 461 -2.39 20.82 15.35
C ALA A 461 -1.13 21.32 14.61
N LYS A 462 -0.63 22.47 15.04
CA LYS A 462 0.59 23.10 14.53
C LYS A 462 1.74 22.90 15.51
N SER A 463 2.87 22.38 15.01
CA SER A 463 4.10 22.32 15.80
C SER A 463 4.49 23.70 16.35
N ARG A 464 4.75 23.75 17.66
CA ARG A 464 5.32 24.93 18.34
C ARG A 464 6.79 25.17 18.00
N LYS A 465 7.42 24.28 17.20
CA LYS A 465 8.80 24.39 16.70
C LYS A 465 8.89 24.70 15.19
N LYS A 466 7.76 24.74 14.46
CA LYS A 466 7.72 24.99 13.00
C LYS A 466 8.52 26.25 12.62
N ARG A 467 9.61 26.05 11.87
CA ARG A 467 10.57 27.11 11.51
C ARG A 467 10.15 27.93 10.30
N PHE A 468 9.50 27.31 9.32
CA PHE A 468 9.14 27.94 8.06
C PHE A 468 7.64 27.86 7.80
N LEU A 469 7.03 29.00 7.46
CA LEU A 469 5.63 29.10 7.06
C LEU A 469 5.43 29.13 5.53
N GLY A 470 6.48 29.49 4.79
CA GLY A 470 6.42 29.67 3.33
C GLY A 470 5.87 28.43 2.61
N GLY A 471 4.81 28.64 1.83
CA GLY A 471 4.10 27.58 1.09
C GLY A 471 2.81 27.14 1.77
N VAL A 472 2.78 27.12 3.11
CA VAL A 472 1.58 26.82 3.92
C VAL A 472 0.53 27.92 3.77
N ASP A 473 0.97 29.15 3.48
CA ASP A 473 0.12 30.33 3.28
C ASP A 473 -0.92 30.14 2.16
N ARG A 474 -0.63 29.30 1.15
CA ARG A 474 -1.46 29.17 -0.04
C ARG A 474 -2.88 28.71 0.26
N THR A 475 -3.05 27.91 1.31
CA THR A 475 -4.08 26.87 1.34
C THR A 475 -5.01 26.95 2.56
N GLY A 476 -5.08 28.12 3.20
CA GLY A 476 -6.03 28.41 4.27
C GLY A 476 -5.37 29.14 5.44
N VAL A 477 -6.03 30.18 5.94
CA VAL A 477 -5.58 30.96 7.10
C VAL A 477 -6.41 30.55 8.31
N SER A 478 -5.77 30.03 9.37
CA SER A 478 -6.39 29.86 10.69
C SER A 478 -6.15 31.12 11.52
N ASP A 479 -7.16 31.54 12.27
CA ASP A 479 -7.06 32.64 13.23
C ASP A 479 -6.49 32.18 14.61
N ASP A 480 -6.34 30.88 14.82
CA ASP A 480 -5.81 30.28 16.04
C ASP A 480 -4.38 29.78 15.83
N SER A 481 -3.42 30.42 16.51
CA SER A 481 -2.00 30.13 16.34
C SER A 481 -1.57 28.67 16.61
N ARG A 482 -2.42 27.88 17.29
CA ARG A 482 -2.25 26.45 17.61
C ARG A 482 -2.61 25.51 16.45
N TYR A 483 -3.32 25.97 15.44
CA TYR A 483 -3.74 25.13 14.32
C TYR A 483 -3.18 25.65 13.00
N LEU A 484 -3.09 24.76 12.00
CA LEU A 484 -2.79 25.11 10.62
C LEU A 484 -3.44 24.13 9.63
N TYR A 485 -3.30 24.45 8.35
CA TYR A 485 -3.92 23.76 7.22
C TYR A 485 -2.84 22.93 6.41
N LEU A 486 -2.89 21.55 6.34
CA LEU A 486 -1.99 20.61 5.54
C LEU A 486 -2.65 19.28 4.99
N SER A 487 -2.08 18.66 3.91
CA SER A 487 -2.77 17.81 2.90
C SER A 487 -2.61 16.31 2.88
N GLY A 488 -3.61 15.73 2.22
CA GLY A 488 -3.31 15.22 0.88
C GLY A 488 -3.50 13.76 0.86
N THR A 489 -2.59 13.07 0.20
CA THR A 489 -2.36 11.70 0.63
C THR A 489 -1.76 11.69 2.05
N SER A 490 -0.85 12.61 2.42
CA SER A 490 -0.31 12.71 3.79
C SER A 490 -1.31 13.09 4.89
N MET A 491 -2.47 13.69 4.59
CA MET A 491 -3.54 13.96 5.58
C MET A 491 -4.83 13.19 5.32
N ALA A 492 -5.03 12.55 4.16
CA ALA A 492 -6.03 11.50 4.02
C ALA A 492 -5.62 10.25 4.82
N THR A 493 -4.36 9.81 4.70
CA THR A 493 -3.81 8.62 5.37
C THR A 493 -4.00 8.59 6.89
N PRO A 494 -3.62 9.62 7.68
CA PRO A 494 -3.79 9.62 9.14
C PRO A 494 -5.26 9.59 9.58
N LEU A 495 -6.18 10.12 8.78
CA LEU A 495 -7.60 9.99 9.06
C LEU A 495 -8.04 8.53 8.93
N VAL A 496 -7.63 7.85 7.86
CA VAL A 496 -7.90 6.42 7.68
C VAL A 496 -7.20 5.58 8.76
N ALA A 497 -6.00 5.97 9.22
CA ALA A 497 -5.31 5.29 10.31
C ALA A 497 -6.10 5.33 11.63
N GLY A 498 -6.69 6.49 11.98
CA GLY A 498 -7.59 6.57 13.13
C GLY A 498 -8.95 5.88 12.89
N CYS A 499 -9.45 5.80 11.65
CA CYS A 499 -10.59 4.94 11.32
C CYS A 499 -10.27 3.45 11.55
N CYS A 500 -9.08 2.98 11.15
CA CYS A 500 -8.60 1.63 11.44
C CYS A 500 -8.52 1.38 12.96
N ALA A 501 -8.16 2.39 13.76
CA ALA A 501 -8.13 2.27 15.21
C ALA A 501 -9.54 2.17 15.82
N ALA A 502 -10.51 2.94 15.34
CA ALA A 502 -11.90 2.80 15.73
C ALA A 502 -12.46 1.41 15.34
N VAL A 503 -12.16 0.92 14.12
CA VAL A 503 -12.54 -0.45 13.67
C VAL A 503 -11.92 -1.53 14.56
N ARG A 504 -10.63 -1.41 14.89
CA ARG A 504 -9.93 -2.36 15.76
C ARG A 504 -10.45 -2.33 17.20
N GLU A 505 -10.79 -1.16 17.72
CA GLU A 505 -11.49 -1.00 19.01
C GLU A 505 -12.85 -1.72 18.99
N CYS A 506 -13.64 -1.52 17.93
CA CYS A 506 -14.96 -2.11 17.77
C CYS A 506 -14.91 -3.64 17.68
N LEU A 507 -14.01 -4.20 16.86
CA LEU A 507 -13.79 -5.65 16.75
C LEU A 507 -13.44 -6.28 18.10
N LEU A 508 -12.48 -5.69 18.82
CA LEU A 508 -12.04 -6.20 20.12
C LEU A 508 -13.13 -6.11 21.20
N LYS A 509 -13.92 -5.01 21.22
CA LYS A 509 -15.02 -4.85 22.18
C LYS A 509 -16.21 -5.75 21.91
N ASN A 510 -16.44 -6.12 20.65
CA ASN A 510 -17.54 -7.01 20.24
C ASN A 510 -17.11 -8.49 20.12
N GLY A 511 -16.04 -8.88 20.80
CA GLY A 511 -15.68 -10.28 20.98
C GLY A 511 -15.08 -10.96 19.75
N TYR A 512 -14.35 -10.21 18.91
CA TYR A 512 -13.56 -10.79 17.82
C TYR A 512 -12.68 -11.95 18.34
N THR A 513 -12.78 -13.10 17.68
CA THR A 513 -11.98 -14.30 17.93
C THR A 513 -11.41 -14.80 16.61
N ASP A 514 -10.22 -15.39 16.65
CA ASP A 514 -9.63 -16.07 15.50
C ASP A 514 -9.96 -17.57 15.50
N GLU A 515 -9.67 -18.24 14.39
CA GLU A 515 -9.81 -19.70 14.26
C GLU A 515 -8.82 -20.48 15.17
N ALA A 516 -7.86 -19.82 15.82
CA ALA A 516 -6.69 -20.46 16.41
C ALA A 516 -6.67 -20.52 17.95
N ASN A 517 -6.88 -19.41 18.67
CA ASN A 517 -6.58 -19.34 20.11
C ASN A 517 -7.57 -18.55 20.99
N GLY A 518 -8.67 -18.02 20.45
CA GLY A 518 -9.80 -17.56 21.27
C GLY A 518 -9.61 -16.19 21.95
N VAL A 519 -8.61 -15.42 21.53
CA VAL A 519 -8.62 -13.97 21.26
C VAL A 519 -7.20 -13.64 20.78
N THR A 520 -7.06 -13.24 19.53
CA THR A 520 -5.85 -12.60 19.00
C THR A 520 -6.23 -11.24 18.40
N ASN A 521 -5.22 -10.48 17.97
CA ASN A 521 -5.43 -9.15 17.42
C ASN A 521 -6.04 -9.25 16.00
N PRO A 522 -7.06 -8.43 15.65
CA PRO A 522 -7.64 -8.45 14.31
C PRO A 522 -6.60 -8.22 13.21
N THR A 523 -6.69 -9.00 12.13
CA THR A 523 -5.70 -8.95 11.05
C THR A 523 -5.79 -7.67 10.22
N ALA A 524 -4.65 -7.26 9.66
CA ALA A 524 -4.54 -6.17 8.70
C ALA A 524 -5.47 -6.40 7.49
N SER A 525 -5.54 -7.64 7.01
CA SER A 525 -6.51 -8.10 6.00
C SER A 525 -7.95 -7.79 6.42
N LEU A 526 -8.39 -8.20 7.61
CA LEU A 526 -9.77 -7.94 8.06
C LEU A 526 -10.07 -6.44 8.17
N ILE A 527 -9.14 -5.66 8.73
CA ILE A 527 -9.29 -4.19 8.82
C ILE A 527 -9.36 -3.56 7.41
N LYS A 528 -8.56 -4.05 6.46
CA LYS A 528 -8.58 -3.63 5.06
C LYS A 528 -9.90 -4.00 4.36
N ALA A 529 -10.41 -5.22 4.51
CA ALA A 529 -11.69 -5.66 3.95
C ALA A 529 -12.88 -4.82 4.45
N LEU A 530 -12.92 -4.56 5.76
CA LEU A 530 -13.97 -3.75 6.39
C LEU A 530 -13.95 -2.30 5.86
N ILE A 531 -12.79 -1.64 5.88
CA ILE A 531 -12.63 -0.26 5.37
C ILE A 531 -13.02 -0.16 3.88
N ILE A 532 -12.59 -1.14 3.07
CA ILE A 532 -12.86 -1.18 1.62
C ILE A 532 -14.34 -1.46 1.32
N ASN A 533 -15.00 -2.36 2.06
CA ASN A 533 -16.43 -2.62 1.86
C ASN A 533 -17.28 -1.43 2.36
N GLY A 534 -16.95 -0.87 3.52
CA GLY A 534 -17.64 0.30 4.06
C GLY A 534 -17.58 1.52 3.12
N ALA A 535 -16.48 1.69 2.38
CA ALA A 535 -16.29 2.79 1.44
C ALA A 535 -17.44 2.97 0.43
N VAL A 536 -17.67 4.22 0.02
CA VAL A 536 -18.69 4.65 -0.95
C VAL A 536 -18.04 5.05 -2.28
N PRO A 537 -18.56 4.64 -3.45
CA PRO A 537 -18.01 5.05 -4.74
C PRO A 537 -17.99 6.57 -4.91
N VAL A 538 -16.88 7.11 -5.42
CA VAL A 538 -16.70 8.54 -5.68
C VAL A 538 -16.97 8.81 -7.15
N ALA A 539 -18.00 9.59 -7.45
CA ALA A 539 -18.47 9.82 -8.82
C ALA A 539 -17.58 10.78 -9.65
N GLY A 540 -16.78 11.63 -8.98
CA GLY A 540 -15.99 12.67 -9.62
C GLY A 540 -16.76 13.99 -9.82
N GLN A 541 -16.00 15.07 -10.05
CA GLN A 541 -16.55 16.45 -10.08
C GLN A 541 -16.62 17.12 -11.46
N TYR A 542 -16.22 16.43 -12.54
CA TYR A 542 -16.24 16.99 -13.90
C TYR A 542 -17.21 16.25 -14.81
N VAL A 543 -17.76 16.98 -15.78
CA VAL A 543 -18.70 16.49 -16.80
C VAL A 543 -18.02 16.58 -18.18
N PRO A 544 -17.99 15.49 -19.00
CA PRO A 544 -18.49 14.15 -18.69
C PRO A 544 -17.70 13.45 -17.57
N VAL A 545 -18.36 12.50 -16.89
CA VAL A 545 -17.75 11.72 -15.81
C VAL A 545 -16.51 10.99 -16.34
N HIS A 546 -15.40 11.16 -15.63
CA HIS A 546 -14.04 10.81 -16.09
C HIS A 546 -13.33 9.81 -15.17
N ILE A 547 -13.88 9.52 -13.98
CA ILE A 547 -13.31 8.59 -12.99
C ILE A 547 -13.78 7.14 -13.19
N GLY A 548 -14.72 6.92 -14.12
CA GLY A 548 -15.26 5.59 -14.43
C GLY A 548 -16.25 5.07 -13.39
N GLN A 549 -16.61 3.79 -13.50
CA GLN A 549 -17.32 3.07 -12.43
C GLN A 549 -16.30 2.52 -11.42
N GLY A 550 -16.69 2.42 -10.15
CA GLY A 550 -15.84 1.81 -9.12
C GLY A 550 -15.90 0.27 -9.16
N PRO A 551 -14.80 -0.44 -8.82
CA PRO A 551 -13.48 0.10 -8.48
C PRO A 551 -12.68 0.64 -9.68
N ASN A 552 -11.83 1.64 -9.45
CA ASN A 552 -11.03 2.29 -10.50
C ASN A 552 -9.67 2.81 -9.96
N PRO A 553 -8.65 3.03 -10.82
CA PRO A 553 -7.32 3.50 -10.41
C PRO A 553 -7.25 4.93 -9.84
N HIS A 554 -8.35 5.67 -9.74
CA HIS A 554 -8.34 7.03 -9.20
C HIS A 554 -8.87 7.12 -7.77
N SER A 555 -10.03 6.50 -7.49
CA SER A 555 -10.65 6.46 -6.16
C SER A 555 -10.52 5.11 -5.45
N GLY A 556 -9.89 4.12 -6.09
CA GLY A 556 -9.79 2.76 -5.56
C GLY A 556 -11.16 2.11 -5.46
N PHE A 557 -11.48 1.60 -4.27
CA PHE A 557 -12.81 1.12 -3.90
C PHE A 557 -13.74 2.21 -3.32
N GLY A 558 -13.31 3.47 -3.30
CA GLY A 558 -14.11 4.63 -2.94
C GLY A 558 -13.65 5.42 -1.70
N ARG A 559 -14.46 6.39 -1.28
CA ARG A 559 -14.21 7.21 -0.08
C ARG A 559 -14.59 6.44 1.18
N VAL A 560 -13.69 6.39 2.16
CA VAL A 560 -13.94 5.71 3.45
C VAL A 560 -15.18 6.30 4.13
N ASN A 561 -16.08 5.41 4.58
CA ASN A 561 -17.26 5.75 5.37
C ASN A 561 -17.26 4.85 6.60
N ILE A 562 -17.05 5.43 7.79
CA ILE A 562 -16.89 4.66 9.02
C ILE A 562 -18.20 4.04 9.51
N ALA A 563 -19.36 4.68 9.30
CA ALA A 563 -20.65 4.15 9.71
C ALA A 563 -20.99 2.84 8.97
N ASN A 564 -20.84 2.84 7.63
CA ASN A 564 -20.95 1.62 6.82
C ASN A 564 -19.95 0.53 7.25
N THR A 565 -18.76 0.94 7.72
CA THR A 565 -17.70 0.01 8.16
C THR A 565 -18.08 -0.66 9.49
N MET A 566 -18.58 0.11 10.46
CA MET A 566 -18.98 -0.38 11.79
C MET A 566 -20.22 -1.27 11.74
N ALA A 567 -21.16 -0.99 10.83
CA ALA A 567 -22.38 -1.78 10.66
C ALA A 567 -22.10 -3.28 10.36
N MET A 568 -20.96 -3.60 9.74
CA MET A 568 -20.53 -4.98 9.49
C MET A 568 -19.98 -5.68 10.75
N ILE A 569 -19.62 -4.94 11.79
CA ILE A 569 -18.93 -5.47 12.99
C ILE A 569 -19.94 -5.80 14.10
N GLU A 570 -20.96 -4.97 14.30
CA GLU A 570 -22.02 -5.19 15.29
C GLU A 570 -23.31 -5.70 14.64
N PRO A 571 -23.69 -6.98 14.84
CA PRO A 571 -24.78 -7.59 14.09
C PRO A 571 -26.16 -7.25 14.65
N ASP A 572 -26.85 -6.30 14.02
CA ASP A 572 -28.31 -6.46 13.84
C ASP A 572 -28.55 -7.34 12.62
N ILE A 573 -29.29 -8.44 12.80
CA ILE A 573 -29.02 -9.67 12.06
C ILE A 573 -29.82 -9.74 10.76
N SER A 574 -29.17 -9.38 9.64
CA SER A 574 -29.32 -10.03 8.31
C SER A 574 -28.59 -9.30 7.18
N SER A 575 -28.32 -8.00 7.31
CA SER A 575 -27.94 -7.15 6.17
C SER A 575 -26.44 -6.97 5.94
N SER A 576 -25.56 -7.28 6.89
CA SER A 576 -24.11 -7.14 6.71
C SER A 576 -23.29 -8.00 7.67
N GLY A 577 -21.99 -8.09 7.48
CA GLY A 577 -21.09 -8.86 8.35
C GLY A 577 -19.65 -8.98 7.83
N TYR A 578 -18.84 -9.75 8.54
CA TYR A 578 -17.48 -10.16 8.12
C TYR A 578 -17.20 -11.62 8.46
N GLY A 579 -16.14 -12.16 7.87
CA GLY A 579 -15.55 -13.44 8.22
C GLY A 579 -14.06 -13.48 7.90
N ILE A 580 -13.39 -14.49 8.44
CA ILE A 580 -12.00 -14.85 8.16
C ILE A 580 -11.97 -16.35 7.90
N SER A 581 -11.04 -16.81 7.07
CA SER A 581 -10.68 -18.23 6.99
C SER A 581 -9.34 -18.42 6.28
N VAL A 582 -8.99 -19.65 5.93
CA VAL A 582 -7.73 -20.03 5.30
C VAL A 582 -8.00 -20.89 4.07
N ILE A 583 -7.35 -20.56 2.95
CA ILE A 583 -7.16 -21.53 1.86
C ILE A 583 -5.92 -22.36 2.19
N ASP A 584 -6.10 -23.68 2.27
CA ASP A 584 -5.06 -24.64 2.66
C ASP A 584 -4.76 -25.58 1.49
N GLU A 585 -3.51 -25.59 1.04
CA GLU A 585 -3.02 -26.48 0.00
C GLU A 585 -3.08 -27.96 0.44
N GLU A 586 -3.20 -28.24 1.74
CA GLU A 586 -3.39 -29.62 2.20
C GLU A 586 -4.71 -30.25 1.72
N THR A 587 -5.76 -29.44 1.50
CA THR A 587 -7.07 -29.93 1.05
C THR A 587 -7.36 -29.70 -0.45
N GLU A 588 -6.82 -28.62 -1.04
CA GLU A 588 -7.19 -28.12 -2.38
C GLU A 588 -8.71 -27.80 -2.54
N GLU A 589 -9.47 -27.77 -1.43
CA GLU A 589 -10.92 -27.50 -1.41
C GLU A 589 -11.19 -25.98 -1.33
N PRO A 590 -12.15 -25.44 -2.11
CA PRO A 590 -12.53 -24.03 -2.01
C PRO A 590 -13.30 -23.76 -0.72
N PHE A 591 -13.04 -22.60 -0.11
CA PHE A 591 -13.88 -22.10 0.98
C PHE A 591 -15.29 -21.78 0.44
N VAL A 592 -16.33 -22.15 1.20
CA VAL A 592 -17.73 -21.89 0.85
C VAL A 592 -18.50 -21.38 2.06
N ALA A 593 -19.12 -20.21 1.94
CA ALA A 593 -20.09 -19.69 2.92
C ALA A 593 -21.44 -19.39 2.25
N GLN A 594 -22.54 -19.50 3.01
CA GLN A 594 -23.87 -19.11 2.57
C GLN A 594 -24.37 -17.93 3.41
N ILE A 595 -24.81 -16.87 2.74
CA ILE A 595 -25.27 -15.63 3.39
C ILE A 595 -26.72 -15.39 2.97
N PRO A 596 -27.69 -15.27 3.90
CA PRO A 596 -29.07 -14.93 3.56
C PRO A 596 -29.17 -13.52 2.98
N ILE A 597 -30.04 -13.32 2.00
CA ILE A 597 -30.36 -11.99 1.47
C ILE A 597 -31.50 -11.42 2.34
N PRO A 598 -31.35 -10.22 2.93
CA PRO A 598 -32.42 -9.60 3.71
C PRO A 598 -33.60 -9.19 2.79
N PRO A 599 -34.84 -9.14 3.29
CA PRO A 599 -35.97 -8.67 2.48
C PRO A 599 -35.71 -7.23 1.96
N PRO A 600 -36.09 -6.91 0.72
CA PRO A 600 -35.80 -5.61 0.11
C PRO A 600 -36.63 -4.49 0.75
N SER A 601 -36.03 -3.32 0.92
CA SER A 601 -36.68 -2.13 1.50
C SER A 601 -37.58 -1.39 0.50
N GLY A 602 -38.42 -2.14 -0.22
CA GLY A 602 -39.28 -1.67 -1.32
C GLY A 602 -38.93 -2.29 -2.67
N ASP A 603 -39.50 -1.75 -3.75
CA ASP A 603 -39.46 -2.31 -5.11
C ASP A 603 -38.07 -2.25 -5.80
N SER A 604 -37.03 -1.74 -5.11
CA SER A 604 -35.68 -1.60 -5.67
C SER A 604 -34.95 -2.93 -5.85
N GLY A 605 -35.22 -3.92 -5.00
CA GLY A 605 -34.33 -5.06 -4.75
C GLY A 605 -33.18 -4.68 -3.80
N GLN A 606 -32.37 -5.67 -3.40
CA GLN A 606 -31.14 -5.50 -2.60
C GLN A 606 -29.90 -5.40 -3.50
N THR A 607 -28.91 -4.61 -3.09
CA THR A 607 -27.56 -4.54 -3.71
C THR A 607 -26.55 -5.18 -2.77
N LEU A 608 -25.94 -6.29 -3.17
CA LEU A 608 -24.78 -6.82 -2.44
C LEU A 608 -23.53 -6.01 -2.80
N LYS A 609 -22.74 -5.60 -1.80
CA LYS A 609 -21.31 -5.34 -1.93
C LYS A 609 -20.55 -6.32 -1.05
N LEU A 610 -19.66 -7.11 -1.63
CA LEU A 610 -18.79 -8.06 -0.93
C LEU A 610 -17.34 -7.81 -1.34
N THR A 611 -16.41 -7.87 -0.38
CA THR A 611 -14.97 -7.68 -0.60
C THR A 611 -14.20 -8.78 0.10
N MET A 612 -13.23 -9.37 -0.60
CA MET A 612 -12.20 -10.25 -0.06
C MET A 612 -10.85 -9.54 -0.06
N THR A 613 -10.02 -9.78 0.95
CA THR A 613 -8.62 -9.33 1.04
C THR A 613 -7.75 -10.40 1.67
N TYR A 614 -6.49 -10.47 1.26
CA TYR A 614 -5.46 -11.27 1.92
C TYR A 614 -4.12 -10.54 1.92
N ALA A 615 -3.25 -10.88 2.87
CA ALA A 615 -1.84 -10.59 2.75
C ALA A 615 -1.23 -11.62 1.80
N ASP A 616 -0.38 -11.19 0.87
CA ASP A 616 0.38 -12.06 -0.04
C ASP A 616 1.87 -12.04 0.33
N LEU A 617 2.63 -13.01 -0.16
CA LEU A 617 4.09 -13.03 -0.01
C LEU A 617 4.74 -11.79 -0.63
N PRO A 618 5.90 -11.32 -0.13
CA PRO A 618 6.71 -10.31 -0.80
C PRO A 618 7.04 -10.70 -2.25
N GLY A 619 7.10 -9.72 -3.15
CA GLY A 619 7.41 -9.89 -4.57
C GLY A 619 6.49 -9.03 -5.46
N ALA A 620 6.99 -8.62 -6.63
CA ALA A 620 6.30 -7.64 -7.49
C ALA A 620 4.99 -8.19 -8.09
N SER A 621 5.00 -9.46 -8.52
CA SER A 621 3.80 -10.19 -8.97
C SER A 621 2.98 -10.70 -7.78
N LEU A 622 1.70 -10.98 -8.05
CA LEU A 622 0.81 -11.69 -7.13
C LEU A 622 1.28 -13.15 -6.99
N SER A 623 1.79 -13.52 -5.82
CA SER A 623 2.36 -14.86 -5.58
C SER A 623 1.24 -15.88 -5.36
N ASN A 624 0.44 -15.69 -4.32
CA ASN A 624 -0.77 -16.46 -4.07
C ASN A 624 -1.95 -15.79 -4.79
N ASP A 625 -2.71 -16.55 -5.56
CA ASP A 625 -3.76 -16.06 -6.46
C ASP A 625 -5.10 -16.62 -5.96
N LEU A 626 -5.73 -15.92 -5.02
CA LEU A 626 -7.05 -16.26 -4.50
C LEU A 626 -8.14 -15.48 -5.24
N ASN A 627 -9.18 -16.21 -5.65
CA ASN A 627 -10.22 -15.78 -6.57
C ASN A 627 -11.58 -15.81 -5.84
N LEU A 628 -12.30 -14.69 -5.83
CA LEU A 628 -13.64 -14.55 -5.25
C LEU A 628 -14.72 -14.85 -6.31
N VAL A 629 -15.66 -15.73 -5.96
CA VAL A 629 -16.90 -15.96 -6.71
C VAL A 629 -18.09 -15.79 -5.78
N VAL A 630 -19.13 -15.11 -6.24
CA VAL A 630 -20.45 -15.12 -5.59
C VAL A 630 -21.46 -15.71 -6.55
N VAL A 631 -22.25 -16.68 -6.08
CA VAL A 631 -23.32 -17.35 -6.82
C VAL A 631 -24.67 -16.93 -6.25
N ALA A 632 -25.60 -16.52 -7.11
CA ALA A 632 -26.97 -16.13 -6.76
C ALA A 632 -27.93 -16.62 -7.87
N GLY A 633 -28.93 -17.41 -7.49
CA GLY A 633 -29.81 -18.08 -8.47
C GLY A 633 -29.03 -19.03 -9.40
N ASP A 634 -29.17 -18.82 -10.71
CA ASP A 634 -28.49 -19.56 -11.79
C ASP A 634 -27.26 -18.82 -12.35
N LYS A 635 -26.79 -17.75 -11.67
CA LYS A 635 -25.66 -16.92 -12.12
C LYS A 635 -24.57 -16.80 -11.06
N GLN A 636 -23.38 -16.43 -11.52
CA GLN A 636 -22.27 -16.04 -10.64
C GLN A 636 -21.58 -14.75 -11.14
N ARG A 637 -20.95 -14.02 -10.22
CA ARG A 637 -20.00 -12.94 -10.52
C ARG A 637 -18.62 -13.29 -9.97
N HIS A 638 -17.58 -12.78 -10.60
CA HIS A 638 -16.19 -12.90 -10.17
C HIS A 638 -15.68 -11.55 -9.64
N GLY A 639 -14.69 -11.56 -8.76
CA GLY A 639 -14.12 -10.32 -8.22
C GLY A 639 -13.51 -9.41 -9.30
N ASN A 640 -13.72 -8.12 -9.12
CA ASN A 640 -13.24 -7.01 -9.95
C ASN A 640 -13.72 -7.01 -11.42
N GLN A 641 -14.53 -7.97 -11.87
CA GLN A 641 -15.11 -8.02 -13.24
C GLN A 641 -16.34 -7.10 -13.42
N GLY A 642 -16.40 -6.00 -12.65
CA GLY A 642 -17.43 -4.97 -12.74
C GLY A 642 -18.86 -5.50 -12.61
N ASN A 643 -19.58 -5.52 -13.74
CA ASN A 643 -20.98 -5.97 -13.83
C ASN A 643 -21.17 -7.23 -14.68
N GLU A 644 -20.09 -7.94 -15.05
CA GLU A 644 -20.21 -9.17 -15.83
C GLU A 644 -20.83 -10.30 -14.99
N GLU A 645 -21.74 -11.06 -15.60
CA GLU A 645 -22.41 -12.22 -15.01
C GLU A 645 -22.12 -13.46 -15.85
N PHE A 646 -21.70 -14.52 -15.16
CA PHE A 646 -21.28 -15.78 -15.75
C PHE A 646 -22.25 -16.90 -15.36
N ASP A 647 -22.26 -17.98 -16.15
CA ASP A 647 -22.96 -19.21 -15.76
C ASP A 647 -22.24 -19.90 -14.58
N VAL A 648 -22.98 -20.63 -13.76
CA VAL A 648 -22.40 -21.28 -12.57
C VAL A 648 -21.31 -22.28 -12.95
N ASN A 649 -20.17 -22.20 -12.26
CA ASN A 649 -18.92 -22.92 -12.52
C ASN A 649 -18.11 -22.43 -13.74
N ALA A 650 -18.38 -21.26 -14.29
CA ALA A 650 -17.49 -20.63 -15.27
C ALA A 650 -16.06 -20.43 -14.70
N THR A 651 -15.06 -20.57 -15.57
CA THR A 651 -13.62 -20.52 -15.22
C THR A 651 -12.85 -19.41 -15.95
N GLN A 652 -13.48 -18.71 -16.90
CA GLN A 652 -12.87 -17.55 -17.56
C GLN A 652 -12.89 -16.30 -16.67
N THR A 653 -12.06 -15.31 -17.03
CA THR A 653 -12.15 -13.91 -16.59
C THR A 653 -12.13 -13.72 -15.06
N PHE A 654 -10.93 -13.74 -14.49
CA PHE A 654 -10.65 -13.51 -13.06
C PHE A 654 -9.61 -12.41 -12.89
N ASP A 655 -9.45 -11.88 -11.67
CA ASP A 655 -8.28 -11.06 -11.34
C ASP A 655 -7.02 -11.92 -11.26
N ARG A 656 -5.86 -11.32 -11.53
CA ARG A 656 -4.52 -11.96 -11.55
C ARG A 656 -3.43 -11.07 -10.96
N SER A 657 -3.80 -9.89 -10.47
CA SER A 657 -2.89 -8.84 -10.02
C SER A 657 -3.18 -8.43 -8.57
N ASN A 658 -4.45 -8.46 -8.15
CA ASN A 658 -4.89 -7.85 -6.90
C ASN A 658 -5.12 -8.88 -5.79
N ASN A 659 -4.50 -8.64 -4.63
CA ASN A 659 -4.83 -9.31 -3.36
C ASN A 659 -6.11 -8.75 -2.69
N VAL A 660 -6.93 -8.03 -3.46
CA VAL A 660 -8.23 -7.48 -3.07
C VAL A 660 -9.21 -7.68 -4.23
N GLU A 661 -10.28 -8.41 -3.98
CA GLU A 661 -11.34 -8.65 -4.95
C GLU A 661 -12.69 -8.17 -4.39
N GLN A 662 -13.43 -7.41 -5.20
CA GLN A 662 -14.75 -6.88 -4.84
C GLN A 662 -15.81 -7.28 -5.87
N ILE A 663 -16.99 -7.65 -5.38
CA ILE A 663 -18.21 -7.84 -6.18
C ILE A 663 -19.24 -6.83 -5.69
N VAL A 664 -19.79 -6.04 -6.61
CA VAL A 664 -21.03 -5.30 -6.41
C VAL A 664 -22.08 -5.94 -7.31
N TRP A 665 -23.24 -6.31 -6.76
CA TRP A 665 -24.34 -6.94 -7.49
C TRP A 665 -25.65 -6.24 -7.15
N PRO A 666 -26.09 -5.26 -7.97
CA PRO A 666 -27.39 -4.62 -7.83
C PRO A 666 -28.52 -5.59 -8.16
N LYS A 667 -29.62 -5.52 -7.39
CA LYS A 667 -30.83 -6.33 -7.56
C LYS A 667 -30.56 -7.85 -7.53
N ILE A 668 -29.72 -8.27 -6.59
CA ILE A 668 -29.25 -9.66 -6.49
C ILE A 668 -30.43 -10.64 -6.28
N PRO A 669 -30.49 -11.77 -7.04
CA PRO A 669 -31.65 -12.65 -7.04
C PRO A 669 -31.63 -13.73 -5.94
N GLY A 670 -32.82 -14.14 -5.51
CA GLY A 670 -33.04 -15.24 -4.57
C GLY A 670 -32.99 -14.84 -3.08
N ASP A 671 -33.08 -15.85 -2.20
CA ASP A 671 -33.17 -15.66 -0.74
C ASP A 671 -31.81 -15.79 -0.03
N SER A 672 -30.76 -16.22 -0.73
CA SER A 672 -29.38 -16.31 -0.21
C SER A 672 -28.36 -16.34 -1.33
N VAL A 673 -27.14 -15.93 -1.03
CA VAL A 673 -25.96 -16.09 -1.89
C VAL A 673 -25.04 -17.18 -1.36
N LYS A 674 -24.29 -17.82 -2.27
CA LYS A 674 -23.11 -18.61 -1.92
C LYS A 674 -21.86 -17.82 -2.26
N VAL A 675 -21.04 -17.53 -1.26
CA VAL A 675 -19.69 -16.98 -1.40
C VAL A 675 -18.73 -18.16 -1.54
N ILE A 676 -17.83 -18.10 -2.51
CA ILE A 676 -16.81 -19.11 -2.76
C ILE A 676 -15.46 -18.40 -2.90
N VAL A 677 -14.44 -18.89 -2.22
CA VAL A 677 -13.04 -18.47 -2.43
C VAL A 677 -12.24 -19.70 -2.83
N LYS A 678 -11.54 -19.60 -3.95
CA LYS A 678 -10.73 -20.69 -4.54
C LYS A 678 -9.34 -20.16 -4.91
N HIS A 679 -8.33 -21.01 -4.97
CA HIS A 679 -7.03 -20.63 -5.51
C HIS A 679 -6.95 -20.91 -7.02
N TYR A 680 -6.13 -20.12 -7.72
CA TYR A 680 -5.55 -20.47 -9.01
C TYR A 680 -4.09 -20.92 -8.83
N ARG A 681 -3.31 -20.20 -8.02
CA ARG A 681 -1.90 -20.48 -7.68
C ARG A 681 -1.68 -20.31 -6.18
N LEU A 682 -0.92 -21.21 -5.56
CA LEU A 682 -0.45 -21.10 -4.18
C LEU A 682 1.07 -21.27 -4.16
N LEU A 683 1.79 -20.32 -3.58
CA LEU A 683 3.19 -20.50 -3.19
C LEU A 683 3.24 -20.92 -1.72
N SER A 684 2.53 -20.19 -0.86
CA SER A 684 2.32 -20.53 0.54
C SER A 684 1.37 -21.72 0.68
N ALA A 685 1.72 -22.73 1.48
CA ALA A 685 0.85 -23.87 1.75
C ALA A 685 -0.47 -23.47 2.45
N ARG A 686 -0.50 -22.34 3.16
CA ARG A 686 -1.70 -21.76 3.79
C ARG A 686 -1.75 -20.27 3.52
N VAL A 687 -2.92 -19.76 3.10
CA VAL A 687 -3.16 -18.34 2.84
C VAL A 687 -4.40 -17.89 3.62
N PRO A 688 -4.21 -17.20 4.77
CA PRO A 688 -5.30 -16.57 5.50
C PRO A 688 -5.91 -15.41 4.70
N PHE A 689 -7.23 -15.34 4.65
CA PHE A 689 -7.96 -14.25 4.02
C PHE A 689 -9.11 -13.78 4.91
N ALA A 690 -9.55 -12.55 4.65
CA ALA A 690 -10.73 -11.95 5.28
C ALA A 690 -11.73 -11.54 4.20
N TYR A 691 -13.01 -11.57 4.54
CA TYR A 691 -14.07 -11.07 3.69
C TYR A 691 -15.11 -10.28 4.50
N ALA A 692 -15.69 -9.27 3.88
CA ALA A 692 -16.74 -8.42 4.46
C ALA A 692 -17.85 -8.20 3.45
N TRP A 693 -19.11 -8.12 3.89
CA TRP A 693 -20.28 -7.95 3.03
C TRP A 693 -21.33 -7.00 3.61
N ARG A 694 -22.10 -6.34 2.74
CA ARG A 694 -23.31 -5.60 3.11
C ARG A 694 -24.33 -5.55 1.97
N PHE A 695 -25.60 -5.48 2.34
CA PHE A 695 -26.76 -5.26 1.47
C PHE A 695 -27.32 -3.84 1.66
N TYR A 696 -27.74 -3.18 0.57
CA TYR A 696 -28.28 -1.80 0.56
C TYR A 696 -29.06 -1.46 -0.72
#